data_AF-A0A2P8QTJ3-F1
#
_entry.id   AF-A0A2P8QTJ3-F1
#
_cell.length_a   1.000
_cell.length_b   1.000
_cell.length_c   1.000
_cell.angle_alpha   90.00
_cell.angle_beta   90.00
_cell.angle_gamma   90.00
#
_symmetry.space_group_name_H-M   'P 1'
#
loop_
_entity.id
_entity.type
_entity.pdbx_description
1 polymer ?
#
loop_
_entity_poly.entity_id
_entity_poly.type
_entity_poly.pdbx_seq_one_letter_code
_entity_poly.pdbx_strand_id
1 'polypeptide(L)'
;MTEQFNLDEFLIAQAQTEQTLFTTQTPNIQNLSDGVPYELGMKFRSTSVGQITAIRFWKAASEAGNHTGKIWAAGGGTPLATVSFSNETASGWQQQALSTPLNIQANTTYVVSVNINSFYAAYNDELASSIVNGDLSSVADGNNGVYNVSPGAFPSSSYRNTNYYRDVVFSATPVSTISKVSGDNQSGGVGTTLANPLVVQVRNPAGSPQSGVTVNFAVSGGGGSVSPTSAVTNANGQASTTLTLGTTGGAANTVTATADNIGSVTFTAFTTRANPTNPNPIYLENQKPGNPDWRIPNSNYDTNGEICGYAGATSVNKGGSLPIKVSLGYSAQFTIDVYRLGYYEGAGARLVASSGALNGTTQPACTFDSTTRLIECNWATSYTLAIGNDWTSGLYFAKLTILATGKQSQIWFVVRDDSSTSDILFQSSFTTYLAYSTFGGYSLYTYNSIGGQKALKVSYDRPFSAASIRPEEMHSILRWERHMVRWLESQGYNVSYVTNMDVHENPQLLRQHKIFLSVGHDEYWSLEERNAVEQARDAGVNLAFFSANTCYWRVRFENSPTGGNNRIMACYKDVTDPVAPTNKFRSQQNNRPENALIGVMYTGDNGGLYWTYDYNNPYYGGYDFVVTNSSDPYYANTNLNNGDTLSGLVGYEWDAAINNGAAPSNLVVLSESAVNPNGSFDSDLPPGTNINISNAARYTAASGAKVFATGSVHWMFGLDTDGARVNREDIRAKQIAVNVLADLGAKPQSPDVNIIVP
;
A
#
# COMPACT_ATOMS: atom_id res chain seq x y z
N MET A 1 -6.76 17.68 -82.61
CA MET A 1 -7.66 16.75 -81.89
C MET A 1 -7.11 16.61 -80.50
N THR A 2 -7.71 17.38 -79.60
CA THR A 2 -7.50 17.41 -78.16
C THR A 2 -8.26 16.24 -77.55
N GLU A 3 -7.58 15.37 -76.82
CA GLU A 3 -8.23 14.59 -75.76
C GLU A 3 -7.62 15.03 -74.43
N GLN A 4 -8.48 15.65 -73.64
CA GLN A 4 -8.22 16.25 -72.35
C GLN A 4 -8.50 15.14 -71.32
N PHE A 5 -7.45 14.51 -70.80
CA PHE A 5 -7.59 13.60 -69.67
C PHE A 5 -7.85 14.43 -68.41
N ASN A 6 -9.09 14.34 -67.90
CA ASN A 6 -9.52 14.98 -66.66
C ASN A 6 -8.69 14.46 -65.48
N LEU A 7 -8.11 15.39 -64.74
CA LEU A 7 -7.28 15.15 -63.54
C LEU A 7 -8.11 14.97 -62.25
N ASP A 8 -9.43 14.77 -62.35
CA ASP A 8 -10.33 14.80 -61.19
C ASP A 8 -10.67 13.41 -60.58
N GLU A 9 -10.11 12.30 -61.07
CA GLU A 9 -10.49 10.95 -60.60
C GLU A 9 -9.45 10.22 -59.73
N PHE A 10 -8.37 10.88 -59.28
CA PHE A 10 -7.35 10.24 -58.42
C PHE A 10 -7.17 10.89 -57.04
N LEU A 11 -8.24 11.47 -56.48
CA LEU A 11 -8.36 11.73 -55.05
C LEU A 11 -9.23 10.62 -54.44
N ILE A 12 -8.57 9.58 -53.92
CA ILE A 12 -9.21 8.64 -53.00
C ILE A 12 -9.68 9.45 -51.79
N ALA A 13 -10.97 9.75 -51.73
CA ALA A 13 -11.63 10.14 -50.50
C ALA A 13 -11.42 8.98 -49.50
N GLN A 14 -10.49 9.15 -48.56
CA GLN A 14 -10.48 8.29 -47.38
C GLN A 14 -11.83 8.48 -46.69
N ALA A 15 -12.59 7.38 -46.61
CA ALA A 15 -13.87 7.36 -45.91
C ALA A 15 -13.67 7.90 -44.49
N GLN A 16 -14.31 9.03 -44.20
CA GLN A 16 -14.43 9.57 -42.85
C GLN A 16 -15.00 8.44 -41.98
N THR A 17 -14.30 8.03 -40.92
CA THR A 17 -14.73 6.87 -40.13
C THR A 17 -15.95 7.26 -39.32
N GLU A 18 -17.11 6.78 -39.75
CA GLU A 18 -18.37 6.99 -39.05
C GLU A 18 -18.37 6.25 -37.71
N GLN A 19 -18.75 6.96 -36.65
CA GLN A 19 -18.85 6.49 -35.28
C GLN A 19 -20.33 6.41 -34.88
N THR A 20 -20.66 5.46 -34.03
CA THR A 20 -21.99 5.36 -33.39
C THR A 20 -21.77 5.12 -31.91
N LEU A 21 -22.70 5.54 -31.05
CA LEU A 21 -22.48 5.35 -29.62
C LEU A 21 -22.62 3.87 -29.22
N PHE A 22 -23.58 3.17 -29.81
CA PHE A 22 -23.85 1.76 -29.54
C PHE A 22 -23.32 0.88 -30.69
N THR A 23 -22.32 0.05 -30.42
CA THR A 23 -21.71 -0.82 -31.45
C THR A 23 -22.31 -2.22 -31.42
N THR A 24 -22.16 -2.91 -30.28
CA THR A 24 -22.60 -4.30 -30.08
C THR A 24 -23.68 -4.44 -29.02
N GLN A 25 -24.06 -3.34 -28.37
CA GLN A 25 -25.07 -3.33 -27.33
C GLN A 25 -26.43 -3.73 -27.90
N THR A 26 -27.12 -4.62 -27.19
CA THR A 26 -28.50 -5.02 -27.49
C THR A 26 -29.39 -4.74 -26.28
N PRO A 27 -30.67 -4.42 -26.49
CA PRO A 27 -31.59 -4.15 -25.38
C PRO A 27 -31.78 -5.34 -24.45
N ASN A 28 -31.79 -5.06 -23.15
CA ASN A 28 -32.19 -6.03 -22.14
C ASN A 28 -33.69 -6.37 -22.26
N ILE A 29 -34.52 -5.35 -22.53
CA ILE A 29 -35.94 -5.51 -22.81
C ILE A 29 -36.16 -5.10 -24.28
N GLN A 30 -36.50 -6.07 -25.13
CA GLN A 30 -36.51 -5.86 -26.59
C GLN A 30 -37.89 -5.51 -27.19
N ASN A 31 -38.99 -5.71 -26.44
CA ASN A 31 -40.36 -5.59 -26.98
C ASN A 31 -41.37 -5.16 -25.90
N LEU A 32 -41.10 -4.04 -25.22
CA LEU A 32 -41.93 -3.49 -24.15
C LEU A 32 -43.11 -2.68 -24.72
N SER A 33 -44.28 -2.73 -24.09
CA SER A 33 -45.42 -1.86 -24.40
C SER A 33 -46.25 -1.57 -23.15
N ASP A 34 -46.75 -0.34 -23.07
CA ASP A 34 -47.79 0.13 -22.16
C ASP A 34 -49.00 0.71 -22.94
N GLY A 35 -49.02 0.54 -24.27
CA GLY A 35 -50.04 1.07 -25.17
C GLY A 35 -49.97 2.58 -25.42
N VAL A 36 -48.96 3.29 -24.90
CA VAL A 36 -48.81 4.74 -25.07
C VAL A 36 -47.80 5.05 -26.18
N PRO A 37 -48.12 5.94 -27.13
CA PRO A 37 -47.14 6.39 -28.11
C PRO A 37 -46.20 7.44 -27.47
N TYR A 38 -44.90 7.35 -27.76
CA TYR A 38 -43.89 8.23 -27.18
C TYR A 38 -42.97 8.84 -28.24
N GLU A 39 -42.39 10.00 -27.96
CA GLU A 39 -41.10 10.42 -28.49
C GLU A 39 -40.02 9.98 -27.50
N LEU A 40 -39.17 9.00 -27.85
CA LEU A 40 -38.10 8.49 -26.97
C LEU A 40 -36.74 8.99 -27.45
N GLY A 41 -35.83 9.33 -26.52
CA GLY A 41 -34.57 9.97 -26.84
C GLY A 41 -33.41 9.71 -25.88
N MET A 42 -32.23 10.16 -26.29
CA MET A 42 -30.97 10.09 -25.54
C MET A 42 -30.21 11.41 -25.68
N LYS A 43 -29.67 11.92 -24.57
CA LYS A 43 -28.70 13.01 -24.53
C LYS A 43 -27.29 12.50 -24.83
N PHE A 44 -26.60 13.15 -25.76
CA PHE A 44 -25.24 12.82 -26.17
C PHE A 44 -24.38 14.07 -26.40
N ARG A 45 -23.05 13.89 -26.45
CA ARG A 45 -22.07 14.90 -26.83
C ARG A 45 -20.93 14.26 -27.65
N SER A 46 -20.16 15.08 -28.36
CA SER A 46 -18.91 14.66 -29.01
C SER A 46 -17.73 15.43 -28.43
N THR A 47 -16.55 14.81 -28.25
CA THR A 47 -15.30 15.52 -27.92
C THR A 47 -14.71 16.29 -29.09
N SER A 48 -15.20 16.02 -30.31
CA SER A 48 -14.72 16.60 -31.55
C SER A 48 -15.83 17.37 -32.28
N VAL A 49 -15.45 18.39 -33.04
CA VAL A 49 -16.36 19.02 -34.00
C VAL A 49 -16.61 18.05 -35.17
N GLY A 50 -17.82 18.00 -35.71
CA GLY A 50 -18.12 17.08 -36.81
C GLY A 50 -19.57 17.14 -37.26
N GLN A 51 -20.01 16.10 -37.96
CA GLN A 51 -21.33 16.02 -38.55
C GLN A 51 -22.09 14.78 -38.09
N ILE A 52 -23.37 14.91 -37.81
CA ILE A 52 -24.28 13.78 -37.72
C ILE A 52 -24.77 13.47 -39.13
N THR A 53 -24.53 12.26 -39.61
CA THR A 53 -24.86 11.81 -40.98
C THR A 53 -26.12 10.96 -41.04
N ALA A 54 -26.46 10.27 -39.94
CA ALA A 54 -27.68 9.46 -39.83
C ALA A 54 -28.20 9.38 -38.39
N ILE A 55 -29.47 8.99 -38.25
CA ILE A 55 -30.07 8.60 -36.97
C ILE A 55 -30.32 7.10 -36.99
N ARG A 56 -30.17 6.47 -35.83
CA ARG A 56 -30.49 5.05 -35.63
C ARG A 56 -31.40 4.84 -34.43
N PHE A 57 -32.21 3.79 -34.48
CA PHE A 57 -32.92 3.31 -33.30
C PHE A 57 -33.08 1.80 -33.33
N TRP A 58 -33.22 1.19 -32.16
CA TRP A 58 -33.61 -0.22 -32.08
C TRP A 58 -35.13 -0.37 -32.21
N LYS A 59 -35.57 -1.07 -33.25
CA LYS A 59 -36.98 -1.40 -33.46
C LYS A 59 -37.36 -2.68 -32.72
N ALA A 60 -38.39 -2.58 -31.90
CA ALA A 60 -39.00 -3.70 -31.22
C ALA A 60 -39.77 -4.59 -32.22
N ALA A 61 -39.82 -5.90 -31.99
CA ALA A 61 -40.36 -6.86 -32.98
C ALA A 61 -41.86 -6.70 -33.28
N SER A 62 -42.62 -6.15 -32.33
CA SER A 62 -44.05 -5.85 -32.49
C SER A 62 -44.31 -4.39 -32.85
N GLU A 63 -43.26 -3.58 -33.05
CA GLU A 63 -43.43 -2.17 -33.41
C GLU A 63 -43.73 -2.01 -34.90
N ALA A 64 -44.78 -1.27 -35.20
CA ALA A 64 -45.26 -1.03 -36.55
C ALA A 64 -45.77 0.41 -36.68
N GLY A 65 -45.79 0.93 -37.91
CA GLY A 65 -46.16 2.31 -38.20
C GLY A 65 -44.95 3.11 -38.67
N ASN A 66 -45.13 4.43 -38.74
CA ASN A 66 -44.10 5.34 -39.24
C ASN A 66 -43.21 5.83 -38.09
N HIS A 67 -41.90 5.80 -38.31
CA HIS A 67 -40.92 6.35 -37.38
C HIS A 67 -40.21 7.56 -37.99
N THR A 68 -40.05 8.59 -37.19
CA THR A 68 -39.38 9.83 -37.55
C THR A 68 -38.32 10.12 -36.49
N GLY A 69 -37.07 10.19 -36.91
CA GLY A 69 -35.95 10.58 -36.08
C GLY A 69 -35.70 12.08 -36.11
N LYS A 70 -35.26 12.63 -34.98
CA LYS A 70 -34.97 14.05 -34.80
C LYS A 70 -33.72 14.26 -33.98
N ILE A 71 -33.05 15.37 -34.23
CA ILE A 71 -31.94 15.87 -33.41
C ILE A 71 -32.33 17.26 -32.90
N TRP A 72 -32.07 17.52 -31.63
CA TRP A 72 -32.44 18.75 -30.94
C TRP A 72 -31.24 19.36 -30.23
N ALA A 73 -31.29 20.68 -30.03
CA ALA A 73 -30.49 21.32 -28.99
C ALA A 73 -30.98 20.87 -27.61
N ALA A 74 -30.09 20.80 -26.62
CA ALA A 74 -30.46 20.36 -25.26
C ALA A 74 -31.58 21.16 -24.59
N GLY A 75 -31.75 22.44 -24.96
CA GLY A 75 -32.80 23.32 -24.45
C GLY A 75 -34.18 23.13 -25.09
N GLY A 76 -34.32 22.24 -26.08
CA GLY A 76 -35.55 22.06 -26.86
C GLY A 76 -35.69 23.04 -28.03
N GLY A 77 -36.93 23.32 -28.44
CA GLY A 77 -37.26 24.16 -29.60
C GLY A 77 -37.57 23.35 -30.86
N THR A 78 -37.41 23.94 -32.05
CA THR A 78 -37.55 23.22 -33.34
C THR A 78 -36.41 22.21 -33.52
N PRO A 79 -36.64 21.01 -34.08
CA PRO A 79 -35.56 20.08 -34.39
C PRO A 79 -34.49 20.71 -35.28
N LEU A 80 -33.22 20.44 -34.98
CA LEU A 80 -32.07 20.81 -35.80
C LEU A 80 -31.97 19.96 -37.08
N ALA A 81 -32.42 18.71 -37.00
CA ALA A 81 -32.57 17.80 -38.13
C ALA A 81 -33.78 16.89 -37.91
N THR A 82 -34.39 16.43 -39.01
CA THR A 82 -35.52 15.48 -38.99
C THR A 82 -35.39 14.53 -40.17
N VAL A 83 -35.71 13.26 -39.95
CA VAL A 83 -35.68 12.23 -41.00
C VAL A 83 -36.75 11.17 -40.77
N SER A 84 -37.47 10.79 -41.82
CA SER A 84 -38.43 9.68 -41.78
C SER A 84 -37.74 8.38 -42.14
N PHE A 85 -37.91 7.35 -41.33
CA PHE A 85 -37.39 6.02 -41.58
C PHE A 85 -38.21 5.32 -42.67
N SER A 86 -37.51 4.63 -43.57
CA SER A 86 -38.09 3.86 -44.67
C SER A 86 -37.37 2.52 -44.80
N ASN A 87 -38.02 1.51 -45.38
CA ASN A 87 -37.45 0.16 -45.58
C ASN A 87 -36.93 -0.50 -44.29
N GLU A 88 -37.63 -0.29 -43.17
CA GLU A 88 -37.27 -0.88 -41.89
C GLU A 88 -37.40 -2.40 -41.90
N THR A 89 -36.53 -3.09 -41.16
CA THR A 89 -36.67 -4.52 -40.90
C THR A 89 -37.75 -4.81 -39.85
N ALA A 90 -38.01 -6.10 -39.60
CA ALA A 90 -38.99 -6.52 -38.59
C ALA A 90 -38.58 -6.14 -37.16
N SER A 91 -37.28 -6.18 -36.84
CA SER A 91 -36.72 -5.81 -35.54
C SER A 91 -35.23 -5.51 -35.64
N GLY A 92 -34.66 -4.92 -34.58
CA GLY A 92 -33.23 -4.60 -34.49
C GLY A 92 -32.92 -3.16 -34.90
N TRP A 93 -31.63 -2.86 -35.05
CA TRP A 93 -31.16 -1.53 -35.44
C TRP A 93 -31.68 -1.12 -36.82
N GLN A 94 -32.38 0.00 -36.85
CA GLN A 94 -32.75 0.74 -38.06
C GLN A 94 -31.84 1.95 -38.18
N GLN A 95 -31.45 2.31 -39.40
CA GLN A 95 -30.62 3.48 -39.67
C GLN A 95 -31.18 4.22 -40.88
N GLN A 96 -31.27 5.54 -40.77
CA GLN A 96 -31.69 6.39 -41.87
C GLN A 96 -30.79 7.64 -41.95
N ALA A 97 -30.21 7.85 -43.13
CA ALA A 97 -29.35 8.99 -43.42
C ALA A 97 -30.14 10.32 -43.45
N LEU A 98 -29.53 11.38 -42.92
CA LEU A 98 -30.04 12.74 -43.07
C LEU A 98 -29.84 13.21 -44.51
N SER A 99 -30.82 13.91 -45.08
CA SER A 99 -30.67 14.53 -46.41
C SER A 99 -29.62 15.64 -46.44
N THR A 100 -29.35 16.25 -45.29
CA THR A 100 -28.24 17.18 -45.08
C THR A 100 -27.59 16.84 -43.74
N PRO A 101 -26.30 16.44 -43.71
CA PRO A 101 -25.59 16.20 -42.47
C PRO A 101 -25.64 17.42 -41.54
N LEU A 102 -25.82 17.18 -40.25
CA LEU A 102 -25.93 18.23 -39.25
C LEU A 102 -24.58 18.50 -38.59
N ASN A 103 -24.02 19.70 -38.76
CA ASN A 103 -22.82 20.11 -38.03
C ASN A 103 -23.10 20.24 -36.53
N ILE A 104 -22.23 19.68 -35.70
CA ILE A 104 -22.27 19.80 -34.24
C ILE A 104 -20.92 20.29 -33.69
N GLN A 105 -21.00 21.07 -32.61
CA GLN A 105 -19.84 21.54 -31.86
C GLN A 105 -19.36 20.51 -30.84
N ALA A 106 -18.04 20.48 -30.60
CA ALA A 106 -17.44 19.70 -29.53
C ALA A 106 -18.00 20.11 -28.16
N ASN A 107 -18.04 19.17 -27.23
CA ASN A 107 -18.45 19.32 -25.82
C ASN A 107 -19.82 19.99 -25.61
N THR A 108 -20.69 19.95 -26.63
CA THR A 108 -22.07 20.47 -26.58
C THR A 108 -23.06 19.32 -26.47
N THR A 109 -24.05 19.44 -25.59
CA THR A 109 -25.09 18.42 -25.42
C THR A 109 -26.20 18.59 -26.46
N TYR A 110 -26.56 17.48 -27.10
CA TYR A 110 -27.68 17.34 -28.04
C TYR A 110 -28.60 16.21 -27.60
N VAL A 111 -29.81 16.18 -28.13
CA VAL A 111 -30.76 15.06 -27.93
C VAL A 111 -31.05 14.43 -29.28
N VAL A 112 -30.90 13.11 -29.38
CA VAL A 112 -31.44 12.32 -30.50
C VAL A 112 -32.73 11.65 -30.03
N SER A 113 -33.77 11.68 -30.85
CA SER A 113 -35.04 11.01 -30.54
C SER A 113 -35.66 10.33 -31.76
N VAL A 114 -36.46 9.29 -31.52
CA VAL A 114 -37.30 8.65 -32.52
C VAL A 114 -38.61 8.26 -31.87
N ASN A 115 -39.74 8.61 -32.51
CA ASN A 115 -41.06 8.24 -32.01
C ASN A 115 -41.30 6.72 -32.02
N ILE A 116 -42.25 6.28 -31.20
CA ILE A 116 -42.83 4.93 -31.23
C ILE A 116 -44.35 5.05 -31.24
N ASN A 117 -44.99 4.01 -31.76
CA ASN A 117 -46.44 3.88 -31.85
C ASN A 117 -46.96 3.02 -30.71
N SER A 118 -46.33 1.89 -30.38
CA SER A 118 -46.84 1.00 -29.31
C SER A 118 -45.78 0.17 -28.58
N PHE A 119 -44.68 -0.21 -29.23
CA PHE A 119 -43.64 -1.08 -28.69
C PHE A 119 -42.26 -0.44 -28.79
N TYR A 120 -41.42 -0.68 -27.79
CA TYR A 120 -40.06 -0.12 -27.73
C TYR A 120 -39.07 -1.03 -26.98
N ALA A 121 -37.80 -0.71 -27.16
CA ALA A 121 -36.69 -1.35 -26.46
C ALA A 121 -36.23 -0.49 -25.27
N ALA A 122 -35.78 -1.13 -24.19
CA ALA A 122 -35.36 -0.45 -22.97
C ALA A 122 -34.28 -1.22 -22.18
N TYR A 123 -33.43 -0.48 -21.47
CA TYR A 123 -32.63 -0.97 -20.36
C TYR A 123 -32.56 0.10 -19.26
N ASN A 124 -33.20 -0.15 -18.12
CA ASN A 124 -33.20 0.77 -16.98
C ASN A 124 -31.80 0.94 -16.38
N ASP A 125 -31.52 2.17 -15.92
CA ASP A 125 -30.29 2.62 -15.25
C ASP A 125 -29.01 2.56 -16.10
N GLU A 126 -29.06 2.08 -17.35
CA GLU A 126 -27.88 1.91 -18.19
C GLU A 126 -27.18 3.25 -18.51
N LEU A 127 -27.93 4.36 -18.64
CA LEU A 127 -27.37 5.70 -18.87
C LEU A 127 -27.07 6.46 -17.57
N ALA A 128 -27.12 5.79 -16.40
CA ALA A 128 -26.64 6.39 -15.14
C ALA A 128 -25.11 6.55 -15.15
N SER A 129 -24.41 5.81 -16.01
CA SER A 129 -23.00 5.99 -16.35
C SER A 129 -22.85 6.37 -17.82
N SER A 130 -21.78 7.10 -18.16
CA SER A 130 -21.53 7.50 -19.55
C SER A 130 -21.07 6.29 -20.36
N ILE A 131 -21.72 6.06 -21.49
CA ILE A 131 -21.26 5.14 -22.53
C ILE A 131 -20.45 5.97 -23.51
N VAL A 132 -19.26 5.48 -23.89
CA VAL A 132 -18.32 6.21 -24.77
C VAL A 132 -17.88 5.30 -25.90
N ASN A 133 -17.93 5.80 -27.14
CA ASN A 133 -17.32 5.15 -28.28
C ASN A 133 -16.76 6.19 -29.26
N GLY A 134 -15.45 6.13 -29.51
CA GLY A 134 -14.76 7.17 -30.28
C GLY A 134 -14.91 8.55 -29.61
N ASP A 135 -15.33 9.54 -30.38
CA ASP A 135 -15.59 10.89 -29.90
C ASP A 135 -16.97 11.04 -29.24
N LEU A 136 -17.90 10.11 -29.45
CA LEU A 136 -19.26 10.18 -28.91
C LEU A 136 -19.34 9.69 -27.47
N SER A 137 -20.12 10.39 -26.64
CA SER A 137 -20.50 9.93 -25.30
C SER A 137 -21.97 10.24 -24.98
N SER A 138 -22.65 9.34 -24.26
CA SER A 138 -23.91 9.66 -23.59
C SER A 138 -23.65 10.54 -22.37
N VAL A 139 -24.63 11.37 -21.99
CA VAL A 139 -24.52 12.25 -20.82
C VAL A 139 -25.03 11.53 -19.57
N ALA A 140 -24.23 11.44 -18.51
CA ALA A 140 -24.63 10.87 -17.23
C ALA A 140 -25.01 11.97 -16.22
N ASP A 141 -26.11 12.68 -16.50
CA ASP A 141 -26.60 13.81 -15.67
C ASP A 141 -27.68 13.41 -14.65
N GLY A 142 -27.88 12.10 -14.45
CA GLY A 142 -28.94 11.54 -13.62
C GLY A 142 -30.34 11.65 -14.22
N ASN A 143 -30.48 12.24 -15.42
CA ASN A 143 -31.75 12.46 -16.13
C ASN A 143 -31.63 12.17 -17.63
N ASN A 144 -30.80 11.20 -18.05
CA ASN A 144 -30.71 10.76 -19.44
C ASN A 144 -31.76 9.67 -19.72
N GLY A 145 -31.94 9.25 -20.97
CA GLY A 145 -33.09 8.42 -21.33
C GLY A 145 -34.37 9.24 -21.25
N VAL A 146 -34.58 10.09 -22.25
CA VAL A 146 -35.64 11.09 -22.23
C VAL A 146 -36.86 10.65 -23.03
N TYR A 147 -38.05 11.12 -22.66
CA TYR A 147 -39.29 10.83 -23.37
C TYR A 147 -40.29 12.00 -23.37
N ASN A 148 -41.26 11.94 -24.30
CA ASN A 148 -42.48 12.74 -24.33
C ASN A 148 -43.68 11.85 -24.72
N VAL A 149 -44.84 12.04 -24.07
CA VAL A 149 -46.09 11.33 -24.41
C VAL A 149 -46.77 11.84 -25.69
N SER A 150 -46.27 12.93 -26.27
CA SER A 150 -46.72 13.45 -27.56
C SER A 150 -45.62 13.23 -28.61
N PRO A 151 -45.70 12.14 -29.41
CA PRO A 151 -44.84 11.94 -30.58
C PRO A 151 -44.79 13.22 -31.42
N GLY A 152 -43.60 13.71 -31.78
CA GLY A 152 -43.52 15.05 -32.36
C GLY A 152 -42.71 16.01 -31.51
N ALA A 153 -42.99 16.05 -30.21
CA ALA A 153 -42.51 17.08 -29.29
C ALA A 153 -41.15 16.74 -28.67
N PHE A 154 -40.43 17.77 -28.21
CA PHE A 154 -39.13 17.60 -27.55
C PHE A 154 -39.25 16.71 -26.29
N PRO A 155 -38.43 15.65 -26.15
CA PRO A 155 -38.46 14.78 -24.98
C PRO A 155 -37.68 15.40 -23.81
N SER A 156 -38.42 15.94 -22.84
CA SER A 156 -37.87 16.59 -21.65
C SER A 156 -38.00 15.79 -20.35
N SER A 157 -38.85 14.77 -20.31
CA SER A 157 -39.03 13.90 -19.15
C SER A 157 -38.02 12.77 -19.17
N SER A 158 -37.63 12.21 -18.02
CA SER A 158 -36.75 11.04 -17.93
C SER A 158 -37.32 10.03 -16.94
N TYR A 159 -37.05 8.75 -17.16
CA TYR A 159 -37.35 7.68 -16.23
C TYR A 159 -36.10 6.82 -16.06
N ARG A 160 -35.63 6.70 -14.82
CA ARG A 160 -34.54 5.78 -14.39
C ARG A 160 -33.33 5.71 -15.32
N ASN A 161 -32.87 6.83 -15.88
CA ASN A 161 -31.73 6.82 -16.81
C ASN A 161 -31.83 5.75 -17.92
N THR A 162 -33.05 5.45 -18.39
CA THR A 162 -33.31 4.30 -19.25
C THR A 162 -32.69 4.50 -20.63
N ASN A 163 -31.92 3.53 -21.10
CA ASN A 163 -31.51 3.51 -22.50
C ASN A 163 -32.67 3.04 -23.39
N TYR A 164 -33.22 3.94 -24.20
CA TYR A 164 -34.23 3.62 -25.22
C TYR A 164 -33.61 3.26 -26.58
N TYR A 165 -32.29 3.07 -26.66
CA TYR A 165 -31.55 2.69 -27.86
C TYR A 165 -31.83 3.64 -29.02
N ARG A 166 -31.60 4.94 -28.76
CA ARG A 166 -31.64 6.04 -29.73
C ARG A 166 -30.21 6.50 -29.96
N ASP A 167 -29.79 6.57 -31.20
CA ASP A 167 -28.39 6.79 -31.53
C ASP A 167 -28.22 7.63 -32.79
N VAL A 168 -26.99 8.06 -33.00
CA VAL A 168 -26.56 8.84 -34.16
C VAL A 168 -25.40 8.14 -34.86
N VAL A 169 -25.24 8.44 -36.13
CA VAL A 169 -24.01 8.18 -36.88
C VAL A 169 -23.27 9.51 -37.00
N PHE A 170 -22.08 9.60 -36.41
CA PHE A 170 -21.26 10.80 -36.33
C PHE A 170 -19.98 10.65 -37.13
N SER A 171 -19.63 11.68 -37.87
CA SER A 171 -18.40 11.78 -38.62
C SER A 171 -17.59 12.96 -38.09
N ALA A 172 -16.48 12.66 -37.40
CA ALA A 172 -15.60 13.68 -36.85
C ALA A 172 -14.88 14.47 -37.97
N THR A 173 -14.66 15.76 -37.74
CA THR A 173 -13.75 16.54 -38.60
C THR A 173 -12.33 16.16 -38.24
N PRO A 174 -11.52 15.60 -39.16
CA PRO A 174 -10.17 15.22 -38.84
C PRO A 174 -9.31 16.45 -38.51
N VAL A 175 -8.39 16.33 -37.55
CA VAL A 175 -7.42 17.35 -37.16
C VAL A 175 -6.00 16.79 -37.25
N SER A 176 -4.99 17.66 -37.34
CA SER A 176 -3.60 17.20 -37.25
C SER A 176 -3.33 16.53 -35.91
N THR A 177 -2.42 15.56 -35.89
CA THR A 177 -2.05 14.81 -34.68
C THR A 177 -0.55 14.77 -34.48
N ILE A 178 -0.12 14.64 -33.23
CA ILE A 178 1.26 14.34 -32.83
C ILE A 178 1.29 13.04 -32.03
N SER A 179 2.21 12.13 -32.34
CA SER A 179 2.35 10.85 -31.66
C SER A 179 3.82 10.47 -31.46
N LYS A 180 4.12 9.57 -30.52
CA LYS A 180 5.47 9.02 -30.31
C LYS A 180 5.77 7.95 -31.37
N VAL A 181 7.00 7.93 -31.86
CA VAL A 181 7.53 6.91 -32.77
C VAL A 181 8.51 6.00 -32.04
N SER A 182 9.46 6.56 -31.29
CA SER A 182 10.51 5.80 -30.59
C SER A 182 11.17 6.62 -29.47
N GLY A 183 12.01 5.96 -28.67
CA GLY A 183 12.82 6.60 -27.62
C GLY A 183 12.16 6.69 -26.25
N ASP A 184 10.95 6.18 -26.08
CA ASP A 184 10.26 6.17 -24.78
C ASP A 184 10.73 5.01 -23.89
N ASN A 185 10.59 5.17 -22.58
CA ASN A 185 10.89 4.18 -21.53
C ASN A 185 12.33 3.63 -21.54
N GLN A 186 13.30 4.49 -21.84
CA GLN A 186 14.72 4.13 -21.81
C GLN A 186 15.30 4.18 -20.40
N SER A 187 16.42 3.50 -20.18
CA SER A 187 17.20 3.61 -18.94
C SER A 187 18.68 3.85 -19.23
N GLY A 188 19.37 4.60 -18.37
CA GLY A 188 20.80 4.89 -18.51
C GLY A 188 21.43 5.36 -17.19
N GLY A 189 22.76 5.42 -17.11
CA GLY A 189 23.43 5.95 -15.92
C GLY A 189 23.09 7.41 -15.64
N VAL A 190 23.19 7.83 -14.38
CA VAL A 190 23.04 9.25 -14.00
C VAL A 190 23.94 10.15 -14.85
N GLY A 191 23.42 11.27 -15.33
CA GLY A 191 24.17 12.22 -16.17
C GLY A 191 24.51 11.74 -17.58
N THR A 192 24.09 10.54 -18.00
CA THR A 192 24.44 9.99 -19.34
C THR A 192 23.42 10.35 -20.41
N THR A 193 23.91 10.55 -21.63
CA THR A 193 23.08 10.72 -22.83
C THR A 193 22.50 9.36 -23.25
N LEU A 194 21.18 9.31 -23.45
CA LEU A 194 20.48 8.11 -23.90
C LEU A 194 20.86 7.76 -25.34
N ALA A 195 20.95 6.45 -25.61
CA ALA A 195 21.38 5.93 -26.91
C ALA A 195 20.32 6.11 -28.01
N ASN A 196 19.02 5.97 -27.68
CA ASN A 196 17.97 6.17 -28.67
C ASN A 196 17.39 7.59 -28.57
N PRO A 197 17.22 8.31 -29.69
CA PRO A 197 16.57 9.61 -29.68
C PRO A 197 15.07 9.48 -29.38
N LEU A 198 14.48 10.50 -28.77
CA LEU A 198 13.05 10.69 -28.64
C LEU A 198 12.51 11.15 -29.98
N VAL A 199 11.61 10.39 -30.61
CA VAL A 199 11.08 10.70 -31.93
C VAL A 199 9.57 10.82 -31.89
N VAL A 200 9.04 11.92 -32.42
CA VAL A 200 7.60 12.12 -32.65
C VAL A 200 7.28 12.12 -34.14
N GLN A 201 6.02 11.86 -34.49
CA GLN A 201 5.47 12.04 -35.83
C GLN A 201 4.27 12.96 -35.78
N VAL A 202 4.25 13.95 -36.69
CA VAL A 202 3.09 14.81 -36.95
C VAL A 202 2.41 14.34 -38.22
N ARG A 203 1.08 14.21 -38.17
CA ARG A 203 0.23 13.89 -39.33
C ARG A 203 -0.80 14.99 -39.52
N ASN A 204 -1.15 15.24 -40.77
CA ASN A 204 -2.20 16.17 -41.14
C ASN A 204 -3.60 15.55 -40.89
N PRO A 205 -4.70 16.31 -41.08
CA PRO A 205 -6.06 15.78 -40.96
C PRO A 205 -6.35 14.55 -41.83
N ALA A 206 -5.70 14.43 -43.00
CA ALA A 206 -5.84 13.27 -43.89
C ALA A 206 -4.98 12.06 -43.46
N GLY A 207 -4.42 12.07 -42.24
CA GLY A 207 -3.58 11.00 -41.70
C GLY A 207 -2.21 10.84 -42.38
N SER A 208 -1.86 11.73 -43.31
CA SER A 208 -0.59 11.72 -44.04
C SER A 208 0.49 12.45 -43.23
N PRO A 209 1.76 12.01 -43.30
CA PRO A 209 2.84 12.69 -42.60
C PRO A 209 2.97 14.16 -43.01
N GLN A 210 3.13 15.05 -42.02
CA GLN A 210 3.22 16.49 -42.24
C GLN A 210 4.64 17.00 -42.01
N SER A 211 5.33 17.36 -43.08
CA SER A 211 6.67 17.96 -43.03
C SER A 211 6.60 19.47 -42.75
N GLY A 212 7.67 20.04 -42.19
CA GLY A 212 7.82 21.48 -41.95
C GLY A 212 7.20 21.98 -40.63
N VAL A 213 6.70 21.10 -39.77
CA VAL A 213 6.13 21.45 -38.47
C VAL A 213 7.25 21.55 -37.44
N THR A 214 7.28 22.65 -36.68
CA THR A 214 8.24 22.81 -35.57
C THR A 214 7.73 22.06 -34.34
N VAL A 215 8.59 21.22 -33.76
CA VAL A 215 8.35 20.51 -32.51
C VAL A 215 9.34 20.99 -31.46
N ASN A 216 8.85 21.49 -30.33
CA ASN A 216 9.63 21.92 -29.19
C ASN A 216 9.73 20.79 -28.16
N PHE A 217 10.94 20.49 -27.68
CA PHE A 217 11.22 19.51 -26.65
C PHE A 217 11.66 20.21 -25.37
N ALA A 218 10.94 19.98 -24.27
CA ALA A 218 11.25 20.55 -22.98
C ALA A 218 11.35 19.45 -21.92
N VAL A 219 12.39 19.50 -21.10
CA VAL A 219 12.48 18.64 -19.90
C VAL A 219 11.39 19.09 -18.93
N SER A 220 10.48 18.17 -18.61
CA SER A 220 9.36 18.38 -17.69
C SER A 220 9.60 17.76 -16.31
N GLY A 221 10.68 17.00 -16.12
CA GLY A 221 11.03 16.36 -14.85
C GLY A 221 12.36 15.60 -14.90
N GLY A 222 12.95 15.34 -13.72
CA GLY A 222 14.18 14.54 -13.55
C GLY A 222 15.51 15.30 -13.67
N GLY A 223 15.50 16.59 -14.06
CA GLY A 223 16.69 17.45 -14.04
C GLY A 223 17.71 17.20 -15.15
N GLY A 224 17.35 16.44 -16.18
CA GLY A 224 18.17 16.23 -17.37
C GLY A 224 18.16 17.41 -18.36
N SER A 225 18.65 17.18 -19.57
CA SER A 225 18.66 18.16 -20.67
C SER A 225 18.40 17.49 -22.02
N VAL A 226 17.77 18.20 -22.95
CA VAL A 226 17.55 17.72 -24.33
C VAL A 226 18.35 18.53 -25.34
N SER A 227 18.81 17.87 -26.41
CA SER A 227 19.50 18.51 -27.52
C SER A 227 19.18 17.81 -28.84
N PRO A 228 18.63 18.51 -29.85
CA PRO A 228 18.22 19.92 -29.80
C PRO A 228 16.94 20.16 -28.97
N THR A 229 16.70 21.38 -28.50
CA THR A 229 15.44 21.77 -27.81
C THR A 229 14.26 22.00 -28.76
N SER A 230 14.52 22.06 -30.06
CA SER A 230 13.50 22.15 -31.12
C SER A 230 13.98 21.47 -32.40
N ALA A 231 13.07 20.81 -33.13
CA ALA A 231 13.36 20.24 -34.44
C ALA A 231 12.16 20.37 -35.39
N VAL A 232 12.42 20.41 -36.70
CA VAL A 232 11.38 20.50 -37.74
C VAL A 232 11.11 19.12 -38.32
N THR A 233 9.84 18.80 -38.57
CA THR A 233 9.44 17.49 -39.12
C THR A 233 9.93 17.26 -40.55
N ASN A 234 10.56 16.11 -40.79
CA ASN A 234 11.02 15.69 -42.12
C ASN A 234 9.88 15.20 -43.04
N ALA A 235 10.21 14.63 -44.21
CA ALA A 235 9.22 14.10 -45.16
C ALA A 235 8.33 12.98 -44.59
N ASN A 236 8.81 12.25 -43.58
CA ASN A 236 8.03 11.26 -42.84
C ASN A 236 7.24 11.88 -41.68
N GLY A 237 7.16 13.21 -41.61
CA GLY A 237 6.49 13.95 -40.53
C GLY A 237 7.22 13.83 -39.18
N GLN A 238 8.49 13.41 -39.15
CA GLN A 238 9.20 13.10 -37.91
C GLN A 238 10.17 14.18 -37.47
N ALA A 239 10.17 14.48 -36.16
CA ALA A 239 11.13 15.34 -35.49
C ALA A 239 11.72 14.59 -34.28
N SER A 240 12.99 14.85 -33.95
CA SER A 240 13.69 14.12 -32.89
C SER A 240 14.59 15.00 -32.02
N THR A 241 14.83 14.52 -30.80
CA THR A 241 15.83 15.06 -29.86
C THR A 241 16.52 13.92 -29.11
N THR A 242 17.65 14.20 -28.45
CA THR A 242 18.31 13.25 -27.55
C THR A 242 18.26 13.77 -26.11
N LEU A 243 17.91 12.91 -25.17
CA LEU A 243 17.85 13.22 -23.74
C LEU A 243 19.15 12.80 -23.04
N THR A 244 19.72 13.72 -22.26
CA THR A 244 20.72 13.43 -21.23
C THR A 244 20.03 13.39 -19.88
N LEU A 245 20.16 12.27 -19.17
CA LEU A 245 19.48 12.03 -17.89
C LEU A 245 20.05 12.93 -16.78
N GLY A 246 19.22 13.25 -15.80
CA GLY A 246 19.63 13.98 -14.60
C GLY A 246 20.56 13.17 -13.69
N THR A 247 20.91 13.77 -12.55
CA THR A 247 21.94 13.25 -11.62
C THR A 247 21.39 12.39 -10.49
N THR A 248 20.07 12.34 -10.30
CA THR A 248 19.44 11.54 -9.24
C THR A 248 19.27 10.10 -9.73
N GLY A 249 19.92 9.12 -9.09
CA GLY A 249 19.81 7.71 -9.45
C GLY A 249 18.43 7.11 -9.13
N GLY A 250 17.93 6.21 -9.99
CA GLY A 250 16.59 5.61 -9.89
C GLY A 250 15.43 6.53 -10.31
N ALA A 251 15.71 7.79 -10.66
CA ALA A 251 14.69 8.80 -10.93
C ALA A 251 14.14 8.73 -12.36
N ALA A 252 12.83 9.01 -12.49
CA ALA A 252 12.20 9.27 -13.76
C ALA A 252 12.63 10.64 -14.32
N ASN A 253 12.89 10.69 -15.62
CA ASN A 253 13.19 11.87 -16.42
C ASN A 253 12.11 11.99 -17.47
N THR A 254 11.44 13.14 -17.54
CA THR A 254 10.34 13.34 -18.49
C THR A 254 10.64 14.49 -19.45
N VAL A 255 10.23 14.31 -20.71
CA VAL A 255 10.38 15.30 -21.78
C VAL A 255 9.06 15.45 -22.52
N THR A 256 8.52 16.66 -22.54
CA THR A 256 7.32 16.98 -23.34
C THR A 256 7.73 17.51 -24.71
N ALA A 257 7.25 16.86 -25.77
CA ALA A 257 7.35 17.29 -27.14
C ALA A 257 6.03 17.97 -27.56
N THR A 258 6.09 19.22 -28.02
CA THR A 258 4.91 20.04 -28.35
C THR A 258 4.99 20.56 -29.77
N ALA A 259 3.90 20.41 -30.53
CA ALA A 259 3.70 21.05 -31.82
C ALA A 259 2.54 22.05 -31.70
N ASP A 260 2.81 23.32 -32.00
CA ASP A 260 1.87 24.42 -31.80
C ASP A 260 0.57 24.19 -32.58
N ASN A 261 -0.57 24.40 -31.92
CA ASN A 261 -1.92 24.18 -32.47
C ASN A 261 -2.24 22.73 -32.91
N ILE A 262 -1.39 21.76 -32.54
CA ILE A 262 -1.60 20.33 -32.82
C ILE A 262 -1.71 19.54 -31.51
N GLY A 263 -0.77 19.72 -30.58
CA GLY A 263 -0.80 19.04 -29.28
C GLY A 263 0.59 18.71 -28.73
N SER A 264 0.64 17.84 -27.72
CA SER A 264 1.88 17.42 -27.07
C SER A 264 1.89 15.94 -26.66
N VAL A 265 3.07 15.33 -26.60
CA VAL A 265 3.31 14.00 -26.03
C VAL A 265 4.50 14.03 -25.06
N THR A 266 4.45 13.24 -23.98
CA THR A 266 5.51 13.22 -22.94
C THR A 266 6.25 11.89 -22.94
N PHE A 267 7.56 11.89 -23.17
CA PHE A 267 8.45 10.75 -23.01
C PHE A 267 8.91 10.60 -21.57
N THR A 268 9.19 9.37 -21.14
CA THR A 268 9.75 9.02 -19.84
C THR A 268 11.01 8.17 -20.01
N ALA A 269 12.03 8.41 -19.20
CA ALA A 269 13.24 7.58 -19.09
C ALA A 269 13.70 7.48 -17.63
N PHE A 270 14.58 6.54 -17.30
CA PHE A 270 14.98 6.26 -15.92
C PHE A 270 16.50 6.28 -15.75
N THR A 271 16.99 6.88 -14.67
CA THR A 271 18.39 6.70 -14.28
C THR A 271 18.57 5.35 -13.59
N THR A 272 19.61 4.61 -13.97
CA THR A 272 20.03 3.42 -13.23
C THR A 272 20.78 3.85 -11.98
N ARG A 273 20.65 3.04 -10.93
CA ARG A 273 21.38 3.23 -9.70
C ARG A 273 22.76 2.57 -9.80
N ALA A 274 23.82 3.27 -9.39
CA ALA A 274 25.12 2.65 -9.26
C ALA A 274 25.11 1.66 -8.08
N ASN A 275 25.71 0.48 -8.27
CA ASN A 275 25.95 -0.44 -7.15
C ASN A 275 26.87 0.22 -6.11
N PRO A 276 26.63 0.05 -4.80
CA PRO A 276 27.52 0.55 -3.76
C PRO A 276 28.88 -0.14 -3.86
N THR A 277 29.95 0.60 -3.58
CA THR A 277 31.33 0.08 -3.67
C THR A 277 31.61 -1.03 -2.64
N ASN A 278 30.97 -0.96 -1.48
CA ASN A 278 31.03 -1.96 -0.41
C ASN A 278 29.59 -2.34 0.01
N PRO A 279 28.92 -3.24 -0.72
CA PRO A 279 27.56 -3.63 -0.40
C PRO A 279 27.50 -4.30 0.98
N ASN A 280 26.57 -3.87 1.83
CA ASN A 280 26.33 -4.53 3.11
C ASN A 280 25.52 -5.84 2.91
N PRO A 281 25.42 -6.71 3.93
CA PRO A 281 24.73 -7.98 3.81
C PRO A 281 23.25 -7.86 3.37
N ILE A 282 22.53 -6.82 3.80
CA ILE A 282 21.14 -6.58 3.41
C ILE A 282 21.03 -6.19 1.93
N TYR A 283 21.93 -5.34 1.44
CA TYR A 283 22.01 -5.02 0.01
C TYR A 283 22.18 -6.29 -0.84
N LEU A 284 23.11 -7.17 -0.44
CA LEU A 284 23.36 -8.43 -1.13
C LEU A 284 22.17 -9.40 -1.02
N GLU A 285 21.52 -9.46 0.13
CA GLU A 285 20.34 -10.28 0.36
C GLU A 285 19.18 -9.86 -0.55
N ASN A 286 18.98 -8.56 -0.77
CA ASN A 286 17.93 -8.03 -1.64
C ASN A 286 18.16 -8.29 -3.14
N GLN A 287 19.37 -8.70 -3.54
CA GLN A 287 19.62 -9.16 -4.91
C GLN A 287 19.09 -10.59 -5.16
N LYS A 288 18.71 -11.32 -4.10
CA LYS A 288 18.15 -12.66 -4.22
C LYS A 288 16.64 -12.57 -4.53
N PRO A 289 16.08 -13.50 -5.32
CA PRO A 289 14.67 -13.46 -5.67
C PRO A 289 13.79 -13.66 -4.44
N GLY A 290 12.72 -12.87 -4.34
CA GLY A 290 11.65 -13.09 -3.38
C GLY A 290 10.76 -14.28 -3.77
N ASN A 291 9.99 -14.78 -2.81
CA ASN A 291 8.96 -15.79 -3.04
C ASN A 291 7.67 -15.35 -2.35
N PRO A 292 6.60 -14.96 -3.07
CA PRO A 292 5.38 -14.40 -2.49
C PRO A 292 4.47 -15.44 -1.79
N ASP A 293 4.73 -16.75 -1.93
CA ASP A 293 3.89 -17.82 -1.38
C ASP A 293 4.02 -17.96 0.15
N TRP A 294 4.82 -17.10 0.76
CA TRP A 294 5.03 -17.03 2.21
C TRP A 294 3.76 -16.66 2.99
N ARG A 295 2.83 -15.93 2.34
CA ARG A 295 1.55 -15.54 2.93
C ARG A 295 0.63 -16.76 3.03
N ILE A 296 0.00 -16.95 4.19
CA ILE A 296 -1.02 -17.99 4.37
C ILE A 296 -2.36 -17.44 3.88
N PRO A 297 -3.03 -18.08 2.91
CA PRO A 297 -4.39 -17.74 2.53
C PRO A 297 -5.38 -18.02 3.65
N ASN A 298 -6.42 -17.22 3.72
CA ASN A 298 -7.46 -17.30 4.74
C ASN A 298 -8.06 -18.70 4.96
N SER A 299 -8.34 -19.40 3.87
CA SER A 299 -8.87 -20.77 3.87
C SER A 299 -7.92 -21.79 4.48
N ASN A 300 -6.62 -21.49 4.45
CA ASN A 300 -5.57 -22.42 4.80
C ASN A 300 -5.10 -22.27 6.25
N TYR A 301 -5.48 -21.21 6.99
CA TYR A 301 -5.12 -21.12 8.40
C TYR A 301 -5.61 -22.35 9.19
N ASP A 302 -4.77 -22.78 10.12
CA ASP A 302 -5.15 -23.65 11.24
C ASP A 302 -6.23 -22.93 12.05
N THR A 303 -7.43 -23.52 12.06
CA THR A 303 -8.60 -22.97 12.76
C THR A 303 -9.18 -23.94 13.79
N ASN A 304 -8.77 -25.20 13.72
CA ASN A 304 -9.32 -26.29 14.54
C ASN A 304 -8.22 -27.11 15.23
N GLY A 305 -6.99 -26.59 15.30
CA GLY A 305 -5.84 -27.32 15.86
C GLY A 305 -5.32 -28.40 14.92
N GLU A 306 -5.44 -28.18 13.60
CA GLU A 306 -4.96 -29.09 12.57
C GLU A 306 -3.43 -29.23 12.60
N ILE A 307 -2.70 -28.12 12.69
CA ILE A 307 -1.23 -28.10 12.76
C ILE A 307 -0.71 -26.84 13.47
N CYS A 308 0.13 -27.02 14.48
CA CYS A 308 0.82 -25.93 15.15
C CYS A 308 2.18 -26.37 15.67
N GLY A 309 3.02 -25.41 16.07
CA GLY A 309 4.34 -25.71 16.59
C GLY A 309 5.02 -24.50 17.21
N TYR A 310 6.21 -24.75 17.74
CA TYR A 310 7.09 -23.71 18.28
C TYR A 310 8.56 -24.12 18.14
N ALA A 311 9.45 -23.13 18.22
CA ALA A 311 10.89 -23.32 18.17
C ALA A 311 11.47 -23.47 19.58
N GLY A 312 12.55 -24.25 19.70
CA GLY A 312 13.26 -24.46 20.97
C GLY A 312 13.96 -23.22 21.53
N ALA A 313 14.08 -22.15 20.73
CA ALA A 313 14.61 -20.85 21.10
C ALA A 313 13.90 -19.76 20.29
N THR A 314 13.89 -18.52 20.79
CA THR A 314 13.36 -17.35 20.05
C THR A 314 14.30 -16.93 18.93
N SER A 315 15.57 -17.29 19.02
CA SER A 315 16.61 -16.92 18.07
C SER A 315 17.78 -17.91 18.09
N VAL A 316 18.56 -17.90 17.00
CA VAL A 316 19.70 -18.79 16.78
C VAL A 316 20.76 -18.05 15.96
N ASN A 317 22.03 -18.17 16.33
CA ASN A 317 23.12 -17.58 15.56
C ASN A 317 23.34 -18.35 14.24
N LYS A 318 23.80 -17.66 13.19
CA LYS A 318 24.20 -18.31 11.93
C LYS A 318 25.21 -19.44 12.19
N GLY A 319 25.10 -20.54 11.44
CA GLY A 319 25.86 -21.76 11.69
C GLY A 319 25.35 -22.64 12.84
N GLY A 320 24.34 -22.19 13.60
CA GLY A 320 23.70 -22.95 14.68
C GLY A 320 22.63 -23.93 14.20
N SER A 321 21.91 -24.53 15.15
CA SER A 321 20.80 -25.46 14.91
C SER A 321 19.61 -25.10 15.79
N LEU A 322 18.41 -25.14 15.22
CA LEU A 322 17.16 -24.79 15.91
C LEU A 322 16.19 -25.98 15.92
N PRO A 323 15.91 -26.57 17.10
CA PRO A 323 14.87 -27.58 17.23
C PRO A 323 13.48 -26.98 16.96
N ILE A 324 12.72 -27.63 16.08
CA ILE A 324 11.34 -27.29 15.73
C ILE A 324 10.43 -28.42 16.20
N LYS A 325 9.41 -28.06 16.99
CA LYS A 325 8.46 -28.99 17.60
C LYS A 325 7.07 -28.73 17.01
N VAL A 326 6.47 -29.78 16.45
CA VAL A 326 5.21 -29.70 15.71
C VAL A 326 4.23 -30.74 16.24
N SER A 327 2.98 -30.34 16.43
CA SER A 327 1.86 -31.22 16.76
C SER A 327 0.76 -31.09 15.72
N LEU A 328 0.21 -32.22 15.29
CA LEU A 328 -0.95 -32.26 14.41
C LEU A 328 -2.17 -32.78 15.17
N GLY A 329 -3.36 -32.33 14.76
CA GLY A 329 -4.62 -32.87 15.28
C GLY A 329 -4.88 -34.34 14.91
N TYR A 330 -4.13 -34.87 13.93
CA TYR A 330 -4.19 -36.25 13.45
C TYR A 330 -2.89 -36.62 12.73
N SER A 331 -2.59 -37.91 12.59
CA SER A 331 -1.41 -38.35 11.85
C SER A 331 -1.52 -37.99 10.36
N ALA A 332 -0.57 -37.22 9.86
CA ALA A 332 -0.50 -36.85 8.44
C ALA A 332 0.93 -36.47 8.02
N GLN A 333 1.14 -36.31 6.73
CA GLN A 333 2.37 -35.73 6.21
C GLN A 333 2.26 -34.20 6.17
N PHE A 334 3.36 -33.53 6.50
CA PHE A 334 3.48 -32.08 6.45
C PHE A 334 4.85 -31.65 5.94
N THR A 335 4.99 -30.38 5.57
CA THR A 335 6.26 -29.75 5.21
C THR A 335 6.57 -28.59 6.14
N ILE A 336 7.86 -28.25 6.24
CA ILE A 336 8.37 -27.03 6.87
C ILE A 336 9.13 -26.25 5.80
N ASP A 337 8.58 -25.12 5.37
CA ASP A 337 9.25 -24.18 4.48
C ASP A 337 9.71 -22.97 5.27
N VAL A 338 11.01 -22.68 5.25
CA VAL A 338 11.61 -21.59 6.02
C VAL A 338 11.79 -20.37 5.14
N TYR A 339 11.18 -19.25 5.56
CA TYR A 339 11.27 -17.97 4.89
C TYR A 339 12.04 -16.96 5.73
N ARG A 340 12.77 -16.06 5.07
CA ARG A 340 13.31 -14.82 5.65
C ARG A 340 12.42 -13.67 5.23
N LEU A 341 11.92 -12.89 6.19
CA LEU A 341 11.16 -11.66 5.94
C LEU A 341 12.12 -10.56 5.46
N GLY A 342 11.70 -9.75 4.49
CA GLY A 342 12.54 -8.69 3.93
C GLY A 342 11.88 -8.00 2.73
N TYR A 343 12.63 -7.15 2.01
CA TYR A 343 12.08 -6.38 0.89
C TYR A 343 11.86 -7.23 -0.37
N TYR A 344 12.94 -7.76 -0.95
CA TYR A 344 12.94 -8.62 -2.15
C TYR A 344 12.08 -8.10 -3.31
N GLU A 345 12.34 -6.87 -3.75
CA GLU A 345 11.57 -6.18 -4.82
C GLU A 345 10.07 -6.08 -4.51
N GLY A 346 9.72 -6.04 -3.22
CA GLY A 346 8.35 -5.94 -2.74
C GLY A 346 7.70 -7.30 -2.45
N ALA A 347 8.33 -8.44 -2.74
CA ALA A 347 7.75 -9.76 -2.48
C ALA A 347 7.53 -10.05 -0.98
N GLY A 348 8.26 -9.38 -0.08
CA GLY A 348 8.04 -9.42 1.36
C GLY A 348 8.75 -10.56 2.10
N ALA A 349 9.11 -11.65 1.41
CA ALA A 349 9.96 -12.69 1.96
C ALA A 349 10.66 -13.49 0.86
N ARG A 350 11.68 -14.26 1.26
CA ARG A 350 12.37 -15.24 0.41
C ARG A 350 12.37 -16.62 1.05
N LEU A 351 12.11 -17.65 0.27
CA LEU A 351 12.29 -19.04 0.68
C LEU A 351 13.78 -19.36 0.83
N VAL A 352 14.19 -19.85 2.00
CA VAL A 352 15.60 -20.12 2.34
C VAL A 352 15.89 -21.61 2.48
N ALA A 353 14.94 -22.39 2.98
CA ALA A 353 15.07 -23.84 3.11
C ALA A 353 13.69 -24.53 3.07
N SER A 354 13.69 -25.82 2.75
CA SER A 354 12.50 -26.69 2.86
C SER A 354 12.92 -28.04 3.44
N SER A 355 12.10 -28.59 4.33
CA SER A 355 12.35 -29.91 4.93
C SER A 355 12.06 -31.08 3.99
N GLY A 356 11.29 -30.86 2.91
CA GLY A 356 10.55 -31.92 2.25
C GLY A 356 9.44 -32.49 3.15
N ALA A 357 8.85 -33.62 2.75
CA ALA A 357 7.76 -34.25 3.50
C ALA A 357 8.23 -34.92 4.78
N LEU A 358 7.59 -34.59 5.90
CA LEU A 358 7.79 -35.16 7.23
C LEU A 358 6.51 -35.87 7.68
N ASN A 359 6.64 -36.90 8.50
CA ASN A 359 5.51 -37.55 9.15
C ASN A 359 5.23 -36.88 10.50
N GLY A 360 4.02 -36.35 10.68
CA GLY A 360 3.57 -35.69 11.90
C GLY A 360 2.54 -36.53 12.65
N THR A 361 2.53 -36.42 13.97
CA THR A 361 1.54 -37.02 14.86
C THR A 361 1.10 -36.01 15.92
N THR A 362 0.06 -36.33 16.67
CA THR A 362 -0.33 -35.57 17.86
C THR A 362 0.72 -35.73 18.96
N GLN A 363 1.22 -34.61 19.48
CA GLN A 363 2.14 -34.58 20.62
C GLN A 363 1.36 -34.67 21.95
N PRO A 364 2.01 -35.00 23.08
CA PRO A 364 1.36 -35.00 24.38
C PRO A 364 0.68 -33.68 24.73
N ALA A 365 -0.39 -33.75 25.52
CA ALA A 365 -1.07 -32.54 26.01
C ALA A 365 -0.10 -31.65 26.82
N CYS A 366 -0.28 -30.34 26.68
CA CYS A 366 0.52 -29.37 27.42
C CYS A 366 0.17 -29.43 28.91
N THR A 367 1.18 -29.23 29.75
CA THR A 367 1.02 -29.11 31.20
C THR A 367 0.35 -27.79 31.55
N PHE A 368 -0.48 -27.78 32.59
CA PHE A 368 -1.20 -26.62 33.08
C PHE A 368 -0.99 -26.45 34.59
N ASP A 369 -0.40 -25.33 35.01
CA ASP A 369 -0.34 -24.93 36.43
C ASP A 369 -1.52 -24.02 36.76
N SER A 370 -2.48 -24.52 37.55
CA SER A 370 -3.67 -23.74 37.94
C SER A 370 -3.37 -22.48 38.77
N THR A 371 -2.22 -22.39 39.43
CA THR A 371 -1.86 -21.26 40.29
C THR A 371 -1.49 -20.04 39.47
N THR A 372 -0.67 -20.24 38.44
CA THR A 372 -0.15 -19.18 37.58
C THR A 372 -0.81 -19.15 36.19
N ARG A 373 -1.60 -20.18 35.87
CA ARG A 373 -2.17 -20.52 34.54
C ARG A 373 -1.09 -20.67 33.47
N LEU A 374 0.12 -21.04 33.88
CA LEU A 374 1.21 -21.36 32.98
C LEU A 374 0.84 -22.60 32.16
N ILE A 375 1.11 -22.52 30.86
CA ILE A 375 0.97 -23.63 29.92
C ILE A 375 2.32 -23.91 29.27
N GLU A 376 2.77 -25.15 29.35
CA GLU A 376 4.00 -25.61 28.69
C GLU A 376 3.78 -26.95 28.00
N CYS A 377 4.10 -26.98 26.71
CA CYS A 377 3.96 -28.13 25.84
C CYS A 377 5.32 -28.81 25.72
N ASN A 378 5.68 -29.76 26.59
CA ASN A 378 6.98 -30.47 26.54
C ASN A 378 7.06 -31.47 25.36
N TRP A 379 6.89 -30.97 24.14
CA TRP A 379 6.84 -31.74 22.91
C TRP A 379 8.22 -32.19 22.47
N ALA A 380 8.27 -33.38 21.85
CA ALA A 380 9.48 -33.87 21.24
C ALA A 380 9.85 -33.05 19.99
N THR A 381 11.14 -32.95 19.70
CA THR A 381 11.63 -32.29 18.46
C THR A 381 11.16 -33.08 17.24
N SER A 382 10.44 -32.42 16.34
CA SER A 382 9.95 -33.00 15.09
C SER A 382 10.95 -32.84 13.95
N TYR A 383 11.71 -31.74 13.96
CA TYR A 383 12.71 -31.41 12.96
C TYR A 383 13.80 -30.53 13.60
N THR A 384 15.06 -30.70 13.20
CA THR A 384 16.13 -29.77 13.61
C THR A 384 16.58 -29.00 12.38
N LEU A 385 16.34 -27.69 12.39
CA LEU A 385 16.73 -26.80 11.32
C LEU A 385 18.21 -26.41 11.48
N ALA A 386 19.05 -26.78 10.52
CA ALA A 386 20.42 -26.27 10.45
C ALA A 386 20.43 -24.88 9.81
N ILE A 387 21.07 -23.92 10.48
CA ILE A 387 21.20 -22.54 10.01
C ILE A 387 22.51 -22.41 9.25
N GLY A 388 22.45 -22.04 7.98
CA GLY A 388 23.65 -21.84 7.16
C GLY A 388 24.53 -20.71 7.69
N ASN A 389 25.84 -20.79 7.47
CA ASN A 389 26.77 -19.68 7.76
C ASN A 389 26.56 -18.48 6.82
N ASP A 390 25.91 -18.70 5.68
CA ASP A 390 25.56 -17.73 4.65
C ASP A 390 24.17 -17.10 4.85
N TRP A 391 23.45 -17.50 5.90
CA TRP A 391 22.15 -16.91 6.22
C TRP A 391 22.33 -15.51 6.78
N THR A 392 21.78 -14.52 6.06
CA THR A 392 21.76 -13.12 6.46
C THR A 392 20.91 -12.94 7.72
N SER A 393 21.42 -12.24 8.74
CA SER A 393 20.64 -11.94 9.95
C SER A 393 19.27 -11.33 9.58
N GLY A 394 18.21 -11.74 10.27
CA GLY A 394 16.84 -11.41 9.86
C GLY A 394 15.76 -11.99 10.76
N LEU A 395 14.53 -11.55 10.52
CA LEU A 395 13.32 -12.24 10.99
C LEU A 395 13.02 -13.41 10.06
N TYR A 396 12.86 -14.59 10.65
CA TYR A 396 12.57 -15.82 9.92
C TYR A 396 11.30 -16.48 10.45
N PHE A 397 10.68 -17.28 9.61
CA PHE A 397 9.60 -18.15 10.04
C PHE A 397 9.59 -19.47 9.27
N ALA A 398 9.22 -20.52 9.98
CA ALA A 398 8.93 -21.84 9.45
C ALA A 398 7.42 -21.96 9.20
N LYS A 399 7.03 -21.96 7.92
CA LYS A 399 5.66 -22.20 7.46
C LYS A 399 5.40 -23.70 7.43
N LEU A 400 4.48 -24.15 8.28
CA LEU A 400 4.03 -25.54 8.35
C LEU A 400 2.88 -25.73 7.36
N THR A 401 2.87 -26.81 6.58
CA THR A 401 1.74 -27.13 5.68
C THR A 401 1.41 -28.62 5.74
N ILE A 402 0.17 -28.98 6.11
CA ILE A 402 -0.33 -30.36 5.95
C ILE A 402 -0.54 -30.63 4.46
N LEU A 403 0.12 -31.65 3.92
CA LEU A 403 0.08 -31.94 2.48
C LEU A 403 -1.30 -32.35 1.99
N ALA A 404 -2.06 -33.09 2.80
CA ALA A 404 -3.36 -33.63 2.39
C ALA A 404 -4.47 -32.56 2.35
N THR A 405 -4.40 -31.54 3.21
CA THR A 405 -5.48 -30.56 3.40
C THR A 405 -5.08 -29.14 3.02
N GLY A 406 -3.78 -28.85 2.91
CA GLY A 406 -3.26 -27.50 2.70
C GLY A 406 -3.38 -26.61 3.95
N LYS A 407 -3.73 -27.15 5.13
CA LYS A 407 -3.80 -26.38 6.38
C LYS A 407 -2.41 -25.96 6.86
N GLN A 408 -2.30 -24.74 7.36
CA GLN A 408 -1.05 -24.02 7.53
C GLN A 408 -0.99 -23.24 8.85
N SER A 409 0.21 -23.16 9.41
CA SER A 409 0.57 -22.27 10.53
C SER A 409 2.05 -21.87 10.43
N GLN A 410 2.53 -21.01 11.32
CA GLN A 410 3.91 -20.50 11.28
C GLN A 410 4.58 -20.53 12.65
N ILE A 411 5.90 -20.69 12.64
CA ILE A 411 6.78 -20.60 13.80
C ILE A 411 7.83 -19.53 13.53
N TRP A 412 7.84 -18.46 14.32
CA TRP A 412 8.76 -17.34 14.13
C TRP A 412 10.00 -17.46 14.99
N PHE A 413 11.13 -17.00 14.45
CA PHE A 413 12.41 -16.93 15.14
C PHE A 413 13.32 -15.90 14.48
N VAL A 414 14.39 -15.50 15.17
CA VAL A 414 15.42 -14.61 14.60
C VAL A 414 16.68 -15.40 14.29
N VAL A 415 17.25 -15.15 13.12
CA VAL A 415 18.61 -15.59 12.81
C VAL A 415 19.55 -14.44 13.11
N ARG A 416 20.43 -14.65 14.09
CA ARG A 416 21.41 -13.66 14.54
C ARG A 416 22.70 -13.77 13.75
N ASP A 417 23.47 -12.69 13.78
CA ASP A 417 24.89 -12.70 13.48
C ASP A 417 25.63 -12.06 14.65
N ASP A 418 26.02 -12.88 15.62
CA ASP A 418 26.65 -12.42 16.88
C ASP A 418 28.05 -11.77 16.63
N SER A 419 28.56 -11.83 15.39
CA SER A 419 29.79 -11.17 14.95
C SER A 419 29.55 -9.85 14.19
N SER A 420 28.29 -9.49 13.98
CA SER A 420 27.90 -8.33 13.20
C SER A 420 28.35 -7.02 13.84
N THR A 421 28.70 -6.06 12.99
CA THR A 421 28.96 -4.66 13.36
C THR A 421 28.09 -3.74 12.52
N SER A 422 26.87 -4.20 12.19
CA SER A 422 25.91 -3.42 11.43
C SER A 422 25.63 -2.07 12.07
N ASP A 423 25.26 -1.07 11.28
CA ASP A 423 24.98 0.26 11.84
C ASP A 423 23.77 0.22 12.78
N ILE A 424 22.75 -0.58 12.43
CA ILE A 424 21.50 -0.73 13.18
C ILE A 424 21.40 -2.16 13.74
N LEU A 425 21.06 -2.26 15.02
CA LEU A 425 20.60 -3.49 15.66
C LEU A 425 19.09 -3.37 15.92
N PHE A 426 18.31 -4.15 15.18
CA PHE A 426 16.86 -4.21 15.29
C PHE A 426 16.47 -5.26 16.34
N GLN A 427 15.73 -4.85 17.37
CA GLN A 427 15.13 -5.77 18.32
C GLN A 427 13.68 -6.09 17.92
N SER A 428 13.35 -7.38 17.82
CA SER A 428 11.97 -7.84 17.66
C SER A 428 11.32 -8.14 19.01
N SER A 429 10.07 -7.70 19.16
CA SER A 429 9.29 -7.59 20.39
C SER A 429 8.69 -8.93 20.88
N PHE A 430 9.49 -10.01 20.85
CA PHE A 430 9.08 -11.38 21.19
C PHE A 430 8.45 -11.52 22.58
N THR A 431 8.81 -10.68 23.54
CA THR A 431 8.19 -10.64 24.87
C THR A 431 6.77 -10.11 24.81
N THR A 432 6.53 -9.02 24.09
CA THR A 432 5.18 -8.48 23.89
C THR A 432 4.30 -9.50 23.20
N TYR A 433 4.80 -10.09 22.12
CA TYR A 433 4.04 -11.09 21.40
C TYR A 433 3.71 -12.29 22.33
N LEU A 434 4.64 -12.72 23.20
CA LEU A 434 4.41 -13.77 24.21
C LEU A 434 3.36 -13.39 25.25
N ALA A 435 3.39 -12.14 25.74
CA ALA A 435 2.47 -11.64 26.74
C ALA A 435 1.00 -11.74 26.30
N TYR A 436 0.75 -11.50 25.02
CA TYR A 436 -0.58 -11.50 24.45
C TYR A 436 -1.01 -12.84 23.86
N SER A 437 -0.13 -13.83 23.82
CA SER A 437 -0.46 -15.12 23.23
C SER A 437 -1.51 -15.88 24.05
N THR A 438 -2.58 -16.27 23.37
CA THR A 438 -3.77 -16.95 23.89
C THR A 438 -3.71 -18.47 23.77
N PHE A 439 -2.59 -19.04 23.30
CA PHE A 439 -2.49 -20.48 23.11
C PHE A 439 -2.77 -21.25 24.42
N GLY A 440 -3.68 -22.21 24.36
CA GLY A 440 -4.18 -22.96 25.52
C GLY A 440 -5.12 -22.15 26.45
N GLY A 441 -5.57 -20.98 26.00
CA GLY A 441 -6.67 -20.22 26.60
C GLY A 441 -6.28 -19.08 27.54
N TYR A 442 -4.99 -18.85 27.76
CA TYR A 442 -4.51 -17.86 28.73
C TYR A 442 -3.35 -17.03 28.18
N SER A 443 -3.48 -15.71 28.36
CA SER A 443 -2.47 -14.68 28.13
C SER A 443 -2.26 -13.87 29.42
N LEU A 444 -1.38 -12.87 29.42
CA LEU A 444 -1.22 -11.92 30.54
C LEU A 444 -2.37 -10.89 30.65
N TYR A 445 -3.43 -11.01 29.86
CA TYR A 445 -4.59 -10.12 29.88
C TYR A 445 -5.89 -10.86 30.13
N THR A 446 -6.82 -10.18 30.82
CA THR A 446 -8.13 -10.74 31.19
C THR A 446 -9.06 -10.85 29.98
N TYR A 447 -9.06 -9.86 29.08
CA TYR A 447 -10.02 -9.76 27.98
C TYR A 447 -9.91 -10.88 26.94
N ASN A 448 -8.74 -11.49 26.79
CA ASN A 448 -8.47 -12.59 25.85
C ASN A 448 -8.06 -13.89 26.56
N SER A 449 -8.37 -14.02 27.86
CA SER A 449 -8.18 -15.24 28.63
C SER A 449 -9.52 -15.85 29.05
N ILE A 450 -9.57 -17.18 29.14
CA ILE A 450 -10.78 -17.93 29.51
C ILE A 450 -11.32 -17.43 30.86
N GLY A 451 -12.62 -17.12 30.89
CA GLY A 451 -13.33 -16.67 32.09
C GLY A 451 -12.85 -15.34 32.65
N GLY A 452 -12.14 -14.52 31.86
CA GLY A 452 -11.58 -13.25 32.33
C GLY A 452 -10.38 -13.42 33.25
N GLN A 453 -9.77 -14.60 33.29
CA GLN A 453 -8.72 -14.93 34.25
C GLN A 453 -7.34 -14.93 33.57
N LYS A 454 -6.59 -13.84 33.67
CA LYS A 454 -5.24 -13.76 33.10
C LYS A 454 -4.26 -14.77 33.72
N ALA A 455 -3.27 -15.20 32.94
CA ALA A 455 -2.07 -15.85 33.45
C ALA A 455 -1.16 -14.84 34.17
N LEU A 456 -0.34 -15.38 35.08
CA LEU A 456 0.75 -14.66 35.76
C LEU A 456 2.12 -15.03 35.16
N LYS A 457 2.16 -16.15 34.40
CA LYS A 457 3.34 -16.66 33.73
C LYS A 457 2.96 -17.23 32.36
N VAL A 458 3.77 -16.97 31.34
CA VAL A 458 3.64 -17.49 29.97
C VAL A 458 4.97 -18.07 29.51
N SER A 459 4.98 -19.08 28.64
CA SER A 459 6.21 -19.78 28.22
C SER A 459 6.43 -19.74 26.72
N TYR A 460 7.71 -19.73 26.29
CA TYR A 460 8.12 -19.98 24.91
C TYR A 460 8.06 -21.47 24.53
N ASP A 461 7.87 -22.38 25.48
CA ASP A 461 7.67 -23.81 25.21
C ASP A 461 6.20 -24.16 24.92
N ARG A 462 5.54 -23.33 24.11
CA ARG A 462 4.20 -23.56 23.57
C ARG A 462 4.05 -22.89 22.20
N PRO A 463 3.15 -23.36 21.33
CA PRO A 463 2.82 -22.67 20.09
C PRO A 463 2.46 -21.21 20.30
N PHE A 464 3.00 -20.40 19.41
CA PHE A 464 3.05 -18.97 19.58
C PHE A 464 1.90 -18.31 18.81
N SER A 465 0.77 -18.05 19.48
CA SER A 465 -0.50 -17.72 18.80
C SER A 465 -0.45 -16.42 17.97
N ALA A 466 0.29 -15.42 18.44
CA ALA A 466 0.51 -14.14 17.75
C ALA A 466 1.24 -14.29 16.39
N ALA A 467 1.89 -15.44 16.21
CA ALA A 467 2.60 -15.84 15.01
C ALA A 467 1.78 -16.79 14.11
N SER A 468 0.74 -17.43 14.64
CA SER A 468 0.13 -18.60 14.00
C SER A 468 -1.32 -18.44 13.58
N ILE A 469 -2.07 -17.47 14.12
CA ILE A 469 -3.53 -17.47 13.96
C ILE A 469 -4.03 -16.44 12.96
N ARG A 470 -3.41 -15.24 12.82
CA ARG A 470 -3.71 -14.22 11.77
C ARG A 470 -2.78 -12.99 11.79
N PRO A 471 -2.38 -12.42 10.63
CA PRO A 471 -1.53 -11.23 10.53
C PRO A 471 -2.20 -9.91 10.98
N GLU A 472 -3.52 -9.88 11.13
CA GLU A 472 -4.28 -8.70 11.56
C GLU A 472 -4.37 -8.52 13.08
N GLU A 473 -3.95 -9.50 13.88
CA GLU A 473 -3.93 -9.38 15.34
C GLU A 473 -2.90 -8.31 15.78
N MET A 474 -3.27 -7.46 16.75
CA MET A 474 -2.42 -6.37 17.31
C MET A 474 -1.07 -6.86 17.83
N HIS A 475 -0.95 -8.16 18.06
CA HIS A 475 0.22 -8.79 18.64
C HIS A 475 1.01 -9.59 17.61
N SER A 476 0.73 -9.40 16.31
CA SER A 476 1.46 -10.05 15.23
C SER A 476 2.72 -9.28 14.85
N ILE A 477 3.84 -10.00 14.74
CA ILE A 477 5.10 -9.50 14.15
C ILE A 477 4.85 -8.83 12.79
N LEU A 478 3.93 -9.43 12.02
CA LEU A 478 3.58 -8.97 10.68
C LEU A 478 2.88 -7.62 10.70
N ARG A 479 2.30 -7.18 11.81
CA ARG A 479 1.49 -5.97 11.84
C ARG A 479 2.34 -4.70 11.92
N TRP A 480 3.38 -4.72 12.74
CA TRP A 480 4.16 -3.52 13.04
C TRP A 480 5.56 -3.61 12.44
N GLU A 481 6.33 -4.62 12.84
CA GLU A 481 7.76 -4.71 12.51
C GLU A 481 8.00 -4.94 11.01
N ARG A 482 7.09 -5.66 10.32
CA ARG A 482 7.22 -5.93 8.87
C ARG A 482 7.41 -4.68 8.04
N HIS A 483 6.65 -3.61 8.29
CA HIS A 483 6.71 -2.40 7.49
C HIS A 483 8.08 -1.71 7.63
N MET A 484 8.60 -1.64 8.86
CA MET A 484 9.95 -1.12 9.10
C MET A 484 11.03 -2.02 8.51
N VAL A 485 10.92 -3.35 8.65
CA VAL A 485 11.85 -4.31 8.06
C VAL A 485 11.91 -4.14 6.54
N ARG A 486 10.75 -4.15 5.87
CA ARG A 486 10.68 -4.00 4.41
C ARG A 486 11.24 -2.65 3.97
N TRP A 487 10.95 -1.57 4.70
CA TRP A 487 11.51 -0.26 4.39
C TRP A 487 13.02 -0.19 4.60
N LEU A 488 13.54 -0.54 5.79
CA LEU A 488 14.98 -0.51 6.06
C LEU A 488 15.77 -1.32 5.02
N GLU A 489 15.26 -2.50 4.68
CA GLU A 489 15.88 -3.34 3.68
C GLU A 489 15.73 -2.78 2.26
N SER A 490 14.58 -2.22 1.87
CA SER A 490 14.42 -1.58 0.55
C SER A 490 15.41 -0.42 0.36
N GLN A 491 15.69 0.30 1.44
CA GLN A 491 16.69 1.37 1.46
C GLN A 491 18.14 0.85 1.53
N GLY A 492 18.35 -0.46 1.70
CA GLY A 492 19.68 -1.07 1.81
C GLY A 492 20.45 -0.60 3.05
N TYR A 493 19.77 -0.38 4.19
CA TYR A 493 20.46 -0.12 5.45
C TYR A 493 21.24 -1.36 5.92
N ASN A 494 22.37 -1.13 6.60
CA ASN A 494 23.13 -2.18 7.24
C ASN A 494 22.49 -2.53 8.60
N VAL A 495 21.67 -3.59 8.62
CA VAL A 495 20.86 -3.99 9.78
C VAL A 495 21.17 -5.44 10.20
N SER A 496 21.20 -5.70 11.50
CA SER A 496 21.17 -7.05 12.08
C SER A 496 20.06 -7.14 13.13
N TYR A 497 19.61 -8.36 13.42
CA TYR A 497 18.37 -8.61 14.16
C TYR A 497 18.61 -9.47 15.39
N VAL A 498 17.91 -9.12 16.48
CA VAL A 498 17.89 -9.82 17.77
C VAL A 498 16.47 -9.83 18.34
N THR A 499 16.26 -10.61 19.40
CA THR A 499 15.03 -10.61 20.22
C THR A 499 15.30 -9.97 21.59
N ASN A 500 14.26 -9.61 22.34
CA ASN A 500 14.40 -9.16 23.74
C ASN A 500 15.23 -10.15 24.59
N MET A 501 15.09 -11.46 24.33
CA MET A 501 15.84 -12.51 25.03
C MET A 501 17.35 -12.39 24.78
N ASP A 502 17.76 -12.02 23.57
CA ASP A 502 19.17 -11.88 23.23
C ASP A 502 19.81 -10.70 23.95
N VAL A 503 19.05 -9.61 24.13
CA VAL A 503 19.50 -8.44 24.89
C VAL A 503 19.52 -8.73 26.39
N HIS A 504 18.55 -9.51 26.89
CA HIS A 504 18.55 -10.03 28.26
C HIS A 504 19.78 -10.90 28.55
N GLU A 505 20.11 -11.85 27.67
CA GLU A 505 21.17 -12.84 27.89
C GLU A 505 22.56 -12.34 27.52
N ASN A 506 22.69 -11.51 26.47
CA ASN A 506 23.96 -11.03 25.95
C ASN A 506 23.94 -9.53 25.65
N PRO A 507 23.95 -8.67 26.68
CA PRO A 507 23.84 -7.21 26.51
C PRO A 507 25.02 -6.58 25.76
N GLN A 508 26.14 -7.30 25.59
CA GLN A 508 27.30 -6.80 24.85
C GLN A 508 27.03 -6.66 23.36
N LEU A 509 26.03 -7.37 22.81
CA LEU A 509 25.60 -7.23 21.41
C LEU A 509 25.27 -5.77 21.09
N LEU A 510 24.61 -5.05 22.00
CA LEU A 510 24.23 -3.65 21.80
C LEU A 510 25.43 -2.74 21.48
N ARG A 511 26.62 -3.04 22.02
CA ARG A 511 27.83 -2.19 21.90
C ARG A 511 28.56 -2.35 20.59
N GLN A 512 28.21 -3.34 19.79
CA GLN A 512 28.83 -3.62 18.49
C GLN A 512 28.25 -2.74 17.38
N HIS A 513 27.16 -2.03 17.67
CA HIS A 513 26.36 -1.27 16.71
C HIS A 513 26.31 0.20 17.08
N LYS A 514 25.91 1.03 16.12
CA LYS A 514 25.74 2.47 16.33
C LYS A 514 24.37 2.80 16.90
N ILE A 515 23.35 2.02 16.53
CA ILE A 515 21.94 2.27 16.83
C ILE A 515 21.29 1.01 17.38
N PHE A 516 20.65 1.12 18.55
CA PHE A 516 19.61 0.19 18.99
C PHE A 516 18.25 0.70 18.51
N LEU A 517 17.48 -0.16 17.84
CA LEU A 517 16.20 0.17 17.23
C LEU A 517 15.08 -0.71 17.80
N SER A 518 14.07 -0.05 18.37
CA SER A 518 12.80 -0.65 18.83
C SER A 518 11.63 -0.07 18.02
N VAL A 519 10.69 -0.92 17.62
CA VAL A 519 9.70 -0.62 16.58
C VAL A 519 8.33 -1.15 16.97
N GLY A 520 7.30 -0.33 16.75
CA GLY A 520 5.91 -0.76 16.89
C GLY A 520 5.47 -0.82 18.34
N HIS A 521 5.36 -2.04 18.89
CA HIS A 521 4.77 -2.30 20.20
C HIS A 521 5.67 -3.20 21.05
N ASP A 522 6.71 -2.61 21.63
CA ASP A 522 7.73 -3.29 22.43
C ASP A 522 7.49 -3.08 23.95
N GLU A 523 6.31 -3.48 24.41
CA GLU A 523 5.73 -3.17 25.73
C GLU A 523 6.38 -3.89 26.92
N TYR A 524 6.85 -5.14 26.75
CA TYR A 524 7.29 -6.00 27.86
C TYR A 524 8.80 -6.17 27.91
N TRP A 525 9.48 -5.55 28.86
CA TRP A 525 10.94 -5.61 28.96
C TRP A 525 11.39 -6.25 30.28
N SER A 526 12.46 -7.04 30.21
CA SER A 526 13.10 -7.52 31.44
C SER A 526 13.87 -6.40 32.14
N LEU A 527 14.13 -6.54 33.44
CA LEU A 527 14.97 -5.57 34.15
C LEU A 527 16.39 -5.53 33.57
N GLU A 528 16.92 -6.71 33.23
CA GLU A 528 18.24 -6.91 32.64
C GLU A 528 18.34 -6.24 31.27
N GLU A 529 17.33 -6.40 30.41
CA GLU A 529 17.23 -5.71 29.12
C GLU A 529 17.17 -4.18 29.28
N ARG A 530 16.32 -3.68 30.19
CA ARG A 530 16.25 -2.25 30.48
C ARG A 530 17.60 -1.69 30.94
N ASN A 531 18.30 -2.43 31.79
CA ASN A 531 19.65 -2.07 32.24
C ASN A 531 20.65 -2.09 31.07
N ALA A 532 20.58 -3.10 30.21
CA ALA A 532 21.46 -3.23 29.05
C ALA A 532 21.34 -2.04 28.09
N VAL A 533 20.11 -1.63 27.76
CA VAL A 533 19.85 -0.52 26.84
C VAL A 533 20.24 0.82 27.45
N GLU A 534 19.96 1.05 28.74
CA GLU A 534 20.44 2.26 29.44
C GLU A 534 21.96 2.33 29.47
N GLN A 535 22.63 1.22 29.80
CA GLN A 535 24.08 1.16 29.76
C GLN A 535 24.57 1.44 28.34
N ALA A 536 23.98 0.81 27.31
CA ALA A 536 24.28 1.04 25.88
C ALA A 536 24.29 2.53 25.52
N ARG A 537 23.22 3.24 25.87
CA ARG A 537 23.15 4.70 25.74
C ARG A 537 24.28 5.40 26.48
N ASP A 538 24.51 5.03 27.73
CA ASP A 538 25.48 5.70 28.61
C ASP A 538 26.95 5.47 28.20
N ALA A 539 27.22 4.57 27.26
CA ALA A 539 28.54 4.52 26.59
C ALA A 539 28.48 4.73 25.07
N GLY A 540 27.51 5.52 24.61
CA GLY A 540 27.55 6.16 23.29
C GLY A 540 26.74 5.48 22.19
N VAL A 541 26.01 4.40 22.47
CA VAL A 541 25.10 3.78 21.49
C VAL A 541 23.84 4.64 21.37
N ASN A 542 23.47 5.01 20.14
CA ASN A 542 22.28 5.80 19.89
C ASN A 542 21.02 4.92 20.00
N LEU A 543 19.89 5.51 20.40
CA LEU A 543 18.63 4.80 20.55
C LEU A 543 17.56 5.41 19.64
N ALA A 544 16.83 4.57 18.91
CA ALA A 544 15.69 4.97 18.10
C ALA A 544 14.44 4.16 18.47
N PHE A 545 13.38 4.85 18.85
CA PHE A 545 12.09 4.27 19.20
C PHE A 545 11.05 4.72 18.16
N PHE A 546 10.85 3.91 17.12
CA PHE A 546 9.76 4.08 16.16
C PHE A 546 8.53 3.32 16.68
N SER A 547 8.12 3.68 17.89
CA SER A 547 7.31 2.87 18.79
C SER A 547 6.57 3.78 19.79
N ALA A 548 5.56 3.22 20.45
CA ALA A 548 4.94 3.77 21.67
C ALA A 548 4.61 2.64 22.64
N ASN A 549 4.23 2.98 23.87
CA ASN A 549 4.00 2.02 24.94
C ASN A 549 5.17 1.03 25.08
N THR A 550 6.38 1.55 24.91
CA THR A 550 7.61 0.75 24.94
C THR A 550 8.10 0.64 26.38
N CYS A 551 8.63 -0.53 26.75
CA CYS A 551 9.19 -0.83 28.07
C CYS A 551 8.27 -0.44 29.24
N TYR A 552 6.96 -0.66 29.05
CA TYR A 552 5.92 -0.31 30.01
C TYR A 552 5.84 -1.32 31.15
N TRP A 553 5.76 -2.61 30.82
CA TRP A 553 5.73 -3.70 31.80
C TRP A 553 7.12 -4.25 32.07
N ARG A 554 7.48 -4.35 33.34
CA ARG A 554 8.64 -5.13 33.79
C ARG A 554 8.29 -6.60 33.84
N VAL A 555 9.09 -7.43 33.18
CA VAL A 555 9.00 -8.90 33.25
C VAL A 555 10.23 -9.51 33.90
N ARG A 556 10.13 -10.79 34.24
CA ARG A 556 11.24 -11.62 34.75
C ARG A 556 11.23 -12.95 34.03
N PHE A 557 12.39 -13.41 33.58
CA PHE A 557 12.53 -14.75 33.01
C PHE A 557 12.87 -15.79 34.08
N GLU A 558 12.34 -17.00 33.88
CA GLU A 558 12.55 -18.17 34.73
C GLU A 558 12.86 -19.40 33.86
N ASN A 559 13.59 -20.35 34.42
CA ASN A 559 13.87 -21.63 33.76
C ASN A 559 12.60 -22.49 33.71
N SER A 560 12.40 -23.24 32.63
CA SER A 560 11.30 -24.20 32.56
C SER A 560 11.56 -25.36 33.54
N PRO A 561 10.57 -25.81 34.33
CA PRO A 561 10.67 -27.03 35.14
C PRO A 561 10.88 -28.28 34.27
N THR A 562 10.58 -28.21 32.97
CA THR A 562 10.77 -29.31 32.02
C THR A 562 12.12 -29.25 31.27
N GLY A 563 12.94 -28.24 31.57
CA GLY A 563 14.27 -28.04 30.99
C GLY A 563 14.34 -26.83 30.06
N GLY A 564 15.50 -26.15 30.05
CA GLY A 564 15.73 -24.94 29.27
C GLY A 564 15.75 -23.68 30.14
N ASN A 565 16.69 -22.78 29.84
CA ASN A 565 16.87 -21.53 30.57
C ASN A 565 15.96 -20.44 30.00
N ASN A 566 15.48 -19.54 30.87
CA ASN A 566 14.72 -18.33 30.49
C ASN A 566 13.51 -18.59 29.58
N ARG A 567 12.84 -19.74 29.74
CA ARG A 567 11.71 -20.15 28.89
C ARG A 567 10.39 -19.57 29.35
N ILE A 568 10.27 -19.26 30.64
CA ILE A 568 9.04 -18.72 31.25
C ILE A 568 9.23 -17.22 31.48
N MET A 569 8.25 -16.43 31.05
CA MET A 569 8.14 -15.00 31.33
C MET A 569 7.05 -14.77 32.39
N ALA A 570 7.45 -14.25 33.55
CA ALA A 570 6.57 -13.88 34.65
C ALA A 570 6.19 -12.39 34.58
N CYS A 571 4.90 -12.09 34.75
CA CYS A 571 4.36 -10.74 34.85
C CYS A 571 3.06 -10.75 35.65
N TYR A 572 3.14 -10.30 36.91
CA TYR A 572 2.02 -10.34 37.83
C TYR A 572 1.12 -9.09 37.73
N LYS A 573 1.59 -8.02 37.07
CA LYS A 573 0.86 -6.76 36.85
C LYS A 573 0.31 -6.17 38.16
N ASP A 574 -0.99 -6.28 38.37
CA ASP A 574 -1.75 -5.82 39.54
C ASP A 574 -1.73 -6.80 40.73
N VAL A 575 -1.20 -8.00 40.55
CA VAL A 575 -1.01 -8.99 41.63
C VAL A 575 0.40 -8.85 42.21
N THR A 576 0.56 -9.10 43.51
CA THR A 576 1.89 -9.11 44.14
C THR A 576 2.70 -10.31 43.62
N ASP A 577 3.84 -10.03 43.00
CA ASP A 577 4.81 -11.05 42.59
C ASP A 577 5.53 -11.60 43.84
N PRO A 578 5.59 -12.93 44.04
CA PRO A 578 6.21 -13.55 45.22
C PRO A 578 7.74 -13.50 45.23
N VAL A 579 8.39 -13.12 44.12
CA VAL A 579 9.86 -13.09 44.00
C VAL A 579 10.37 -11.66 43.88
N ALA A 580 9.90 -10.92 42.88
CA ALA A 580 10.32 -9.55 42.63
C ALA A 580 9.28 -8.83 41.75
N PRO A 581 9.05 -7.51 41.92
CA PRO A 581 8.02 -6.81 41.16
C PRO A 581 8.12 -7.00 39.64
N THR A 582 7.06 -7.52 39.03
CA THR A 582 6.88 -7.66 37.58
C THR A 582 5.62 -6.90 37.12
N ASN A 583 5.57 -5.64 37.54
CA ASN A 583 4.52 -4.67 37.21
C ASN A 583 5.12 -3.49 36.41
N LYS A 584 4.40 -2.39 36.24
CA LYS A 584 4.85 -1.28 35.39
C LYS A 584 6.22 -0.76 35.82
N PHE A 585 7.10 -0.42 34.88
CA PHE A 585 8.40 0.18 35.18
C PHE A 585 8.27 1.52 35.92
N ARG A 586 7.24 2.30 35.59
CA ARG A 586 6.88 3.55 36.29
C ARG A 586 6.24 3.39 37.67
N SER A 587 5.91 2.16 38.09
CA SER A 587 5.25 1.93 39.39
C SER A 587 6.12 2.44 40.54
N GLN A 588 5.50 2.78 41.68
CA GLN A 588 6.27 3.22 42.86
C GLN A 588 7.34 2.22 43.30
N GLN A 589 7.09 0.91 43.11
CA GLN A 589 8.02 -0.16 43.47
C GLN A 589 9.25 -0.19 42.57
N ASN A 590 9.09 0.10 41.28
CA ASN A 590 10.17 0.06 40.30
C ASN A 590 10.85 1.43 40.11
N ASN A 591 10.09 2.52 40.22
CA ASN A 591 10.53 3.92 40.14
C ASN A 591 11.42 4.23 38.92
N ARG A 592 11.06 3.70 37.75
CA ARG A 592 11.82 3.85 36.50
C ARG A 592 10.88 4.15 35.33
N PRO A 593 10.26 5.32 35.26
CA PRO A 593 9.37 5.64 34.17
C PRO A 593 10.10 5.62 32.81
N GLU A 594 9.33 5.33 31.77
CA GLU A 594 9.78 5.11 30.40
C GLU A 594 10.46 6.37 29.86
N ASN A 595 9.91 7.55 30.17
CA ASN A 595 10.44 8.85 29.74
C ASN A 595 11.84 9.16 30.28
N ALA A 596 12.33 8.48 31.33
CA ALA A 596 13.71 8.59 31.79
C ALA A 596 14.73 8.01 30.78
N LEU A 597 14.30 7.10 29.91
CA LEU A 597 15.10 6.54 28.81
C LEU A 597 14.65 7.08 27.46
N ILE A 598 13.36 7.11 27.20
CA ILE A 598 12.81 7.37 25.86
C ILE A 598 12.59 8.88 25.63
N GLY A 599 12.45 9.67 26.71
CA GLY A 599 12.08 11.09 26.66
C GLY A 599 10.57 11.33 26.64
N VAL A 600 9.80 10.37 26.13
CA VAL A 600 8.33 10.33 26.18
C VAL A 600 7.86 9.04 26.87
N MET A 601 6.60 8.98 27.28
CA MET A 601 6.03 7.80 27.93
C MET A 601 4.55 7.61 27.57
N TYR A 602 4.08 6.36 27.60
CA TYR A 602 2.69 6.01 27.31
C TYR A 602 1.70 6.82 28.13
N THR A 603 0.72 7.40 27.44
CA THR A 603 -0.38 8.14 28.05
C THR A 603 -1.73 7.49 27.81
N GLY A 604 -1.96 6.90 26.63
CA GLY A 604 -3.25 6.33 26.30
C GLY A 604 -3.30 5.67 24.94
N ASP A 605 -4.44 5.07 24.68
CA ASP A 605 -4.72 4.32 23.47
C ASP A 605 -6.16 4.53 23.02
N ASN A 606 -6.45 4.08 21.80
CA ASN A 606 -7.82 3.94 21.33
C ASN A 606 -7.96 2.69 20.48
N GLY A 607 -8.47 1.61 21.09
CA GLY A 607 -8.77 0.36 20.41
C GLY A 607 -9.72 0.50 19.21
N GLY A 608 -10.50 1.58 19.09
CA GLY A 608 -11.29 1.89 17.90
C GLY A 608 -10.47 2.20 16.65
N LEU A 609 -9.19 2.58 16.81
CA LEU A 609 -8.25 2.76 15.70
C LEU A 609 -7.68 1.44 15.18
N TYR A 610 -7.93 0.35 15.92
CA TYR A 610 -7.39 -0.98 15.69
C TYR A 610 -8.40 -1.93 15.00
N TRP A 611 -9.72 -1.78 15.22
CA TRP A 611 -10.71 -2.81 14.86
C TRP A 611 -11.23 -2.76 13.41
N THR A 612 -10.91 -3.79 12.63
CA THR A 612 -11.57 -4.09 11.35
C THR A 612 -11.90 -5.57 11.24
N TYR A 613 -13.16 -5.91 10.98
CA TYR A 613 -13.61 -7.30 10.78
C TYR A 613 -13.40 -7.82 9.35
N ASP A 614 -12.89 -6.98 8.43
CA ASP A 614 -12.69 -7.38 7.03
C ASP A 614 -11.25 -7.81 6.78
N TYR A 615 -11.05 -9.13 6.83
CA TYR A 615 -9.79 -9.83 6.63
C TYR A 615 -9.11 -9.51 5.29
N ASN A 616 -9.90 -9.30 4.22
CA ASN A 616 -9.35 -8.99 2.90
C ASN A 616 -9.12 -7.47 2.72
N ASN A 617 -9.50 -6.66 3.71
CA ASN A 617 -9.64 -5.21 3.59
C ASN A 617 -9.60 -4.50 4.97
N PRO A 618 -8.44 -4.51 5.65
CA PRO A 618 -8.31 -3.83 6.92
C PRO A 618 -8.25 -2.30 6.77
N TYR A 619 -9.12 -1.57 7.48
CA TYR A 619 -9.13 -0.12 7.66
C TYR A 619 -8.54 0.30 9.03
N TYR A 620 -7.27 0.68 9.07
CA TYR A 620 -6.71 1.22 10.32
C TYR A 620 -7.18 2.66 10.50
N GLY A 621 -7.56 3.04 11.72
CA GLY A 621 -7.70 4.44 12.09
C GLY A 621 -6.31 5.06 12.29
N GLY A 622 -6.27 6.33 12.64
CA GLY A 622 -5.03 7.01 13.05
C GLY A 622 -5.28 8.50 13.17
N TYR A 623 -4.58 9.12 14.10
CA TYR A 623 -4.49 10.57 14.18
C TYR A 623 -3.33 11.05 13.32
N ASP A 624 -3.39 12.33 12.96
CA ASP A 624 -2.36 12.98 12.17
C ASP A 624 -1.14 13.30 13.04
N PHE A 625 0.05 13.05 12.52
CA PHE A 625 1.28 13.54 13.12
C PHE A 625 1.45 15.02 12.77
N VAL A 626 1.52 15.91 13.77
CA VAL A 626 1.54 17.37 13.56
C VAL A 626 2.90 17.96 13.92
N VAL A 627 3.57 18.57 12.96
CA VAL A 627 4.91 19.17 13.15
C VAL A 627 4.82 20.43 14.01
N THR A 628 5.67 20.55 15.04
CA THR A 628 5.74 21.76 15.89
C THR A 628 7.14 22.37 15.99
N ASN A 629 8.16 21.69 15.47
CA ASN A 629 9.54 22.21 15.41
C ASN A 629 10.21 21.94 14.06
N SER A 630 9.66 22.49 12.97
CA SER A 630 10.14 22.28 11.60
C SER A 630 11.55 22.82 11.32
N SER A 631 12.11 23.65 12.20
CA SER A 631 13.51 24.09 12.14
C SER A 631 14.50 23.02 12.60
N ASP A 632 14.04 21.95 13.24
CA ASP A 632 14.90 20.85 13.68
C ASP A 632 15.52 20.13 12.47
N PRO A 633 16.80 19.71 12.53
CA PRO A 633 17.45 18.99 11.44
C PRO A 633 16.70 17.75 10.95
N TYR A 634 15.88 17.12 11.80
CA TYR A 634 15.08 15.95 11.40
C TYR A 634 14.01 16.27 10.36
N TYR A 635 13.63 17.53 10.18
CA TYR A 635 12.72 17.99 9.13
C TYR A 635 13.40 18.54 7.87
N ALA A 636 14.74 18.51 7.79
CA ALA A 636 15.47 18.95 6.59
C ALA A 636 14.99 18.20 5.33
N ASN A 637 14.87 18.91 4.21
CA ASN A 637 14.45 18.37 2.91
C ASN A 637 13.02 17.80 2.85
N THR A 638 12.19 18.04 3.88
CA THR A 638 10.78 17.59 3.88
C THR A 638 9.82 18.63 3.31
N ASN A 639 10.23 19.90 3.29
CA ASN A 639 9.39 21.08 3.05
C ASN A 639 8.21 21.24 4.05
N LEU A 640 8.24 20.54 5.18
CA LEU A 640 7.26 20.68 6.24
C LEU A 640 7.50 21.96 7.05
N ASN A 641 6.40 22.60 7.44
CA ASN A 641 6.34 23.74 8.34
C ASN A 641 5.59 23.36 9.63
N ASN A 642 5.73 24.18 10.66
CA ASN A 642 4.92 24.03 11.88
C ASN A 642 3.42 24.07 11.53
N GLY A 643 2.66 23.09 12.02
CA GLY A 643 1.25 22.89 11.73
C GLY A 643 0.97 21.93 10.56
N ASP A 644 1.96 21.60 9.73
CA ASP A 644 1.79 20.61 8.67
C ASP A 644 1.60 19.20 9.27
N THR A 645 0.83 18.38 8.56
CA THR A 645 0.44 17.05 9.02
C THR A 645 0.95 15.93 8.12
N LEU A 646 1.23 14.78 8.75
CA LEU A 646 1.40 13.48 8.10
C LEU A 646 0.25 12.58 8.56
N SER A 647 -0.61 12.21 7.61
CA SER A 647 -1.94 11.68 7.96
C SER A 647 -1.92 10.27 8.53
N GLY A 648 -2.62 10.08 9.65
CA GLY A 648 -2.83 8.75 10.25
C GLY A 648 -1.58 8.05 10.79
N LEU A 649 -0.50 8.77 11.11
CA LEU A 649 0.75 8.19 11.62
C LEU A 649 0.81 8.12 13.16
N VAL A 650 -0.24 8.55 13.86
CA VAL A 650 -0.34 8.50 15.33
C VAL A 650 -1.42 7.51 15.76
N GLY A 651 -1.08 6.61 16.70
CA GLY A 651 -1.97 5.60 17.27
C GLY A 651 -1.38 4.19 17.16
N TYR A 652 -2.13 3.12 17.46
CA TYR A 652 -3.36 3.13 18.26
C TYR A 652 -3.04 3.47 19.72
N GLU A 653 -1.79 3.27 20.15
CA GLU A 653 -1.22 3.79 21.40
C GLU A 653 -0.22 4.89 21.10
N TRP A 654 -0.07 5.80 22.05
CA TRP A 654 0.83 6.93 21.91
C TRP A 654 1.49 7.30 23.23
N ASP A 655 2.66 7.92 23.07
CA ASP A 655 3.43 8.50 24.16
C ASP A 655 3.40 10.02 24.08
N ALA A 656 3.54 10.67 25.25
CA ALA A 656 3.66 12.12 25.35
C ALA A 656 4.85 12.52 26.22
N ALA A 657 5.30 13.77 26.07
CA ALA A 657 6.30 14.36 26.94
C ALA A 657 5.64 14.75 28.28
N ILE A 658 5.97 14.03 29.35
CA ILE A 658 5.39 14.22 30.68
C ILE A 658 6.39 14.86 31.63
N ASN A 659 5.96 15.91 32.34
CA ASN A 659 6.74 16.54 33.39
C ASN A 659 6.54 15.83 34.74
N ASN A 660 7.27 14.74 34.94
CA ASN A 660 7.34 13.98 36.19
C ASN A 660 8.71 14.08 36.90
N GLY A 661 9.60 14.97 36.42
CA GLY A 661 10.97 15.12 36.89
C GLY A 661 11.96 14.04 36.44
N ALA A 662 11.51 13.04 35.66
CA ALA A 662 12.37 11.94 35.19
C ALA A 662 12.84 12.12 33.73
N ALA A 663 12.10 12.88 32.91
CA ALA A 663 12.50 13.17 31.54
C ALA A 663 13.84 13.95 31.48
N PRO A 664 14.70 13.70 30.47
CA PRO A 664 15.93 14.45 30.26
C PRO A 664 15.69 15.96 30.15
N SER A 665 16.52 16.77 30.81
CA SER A 665 16.33 18.23 30.88
C SER A 665 16.53 18.96 29.54
N ASN A 666 17.20 18.34 28.57
CA ASN A 666 17.44 18.85 27.23
C ASN A 666 16.52 18.20 26.17
N LEU A 667 15.35 17.71 26.58
CA LEU A 667 14.35 17.17 25.67
C LEU A 667 13.87 18.21 24.65
N VAL A 668 13.89 17.84 23.38
CA VAL A 668 13.34 18.62 22.27
C VAL A 668 12.09 17.93 21.77
N VAL A 669 10.94 18.59 21.91
CA VAL A 669 9.67 18.15 21.31
C VAL A 669 9.68 18.52 19.83
N LEU A 670 9.33 17.56 18.98
CA LEU A 670 9.36 17.68 17.52
C LEU A 670 7.95 17.80 16.94
N SER A 671 6.99 17.14 17.58
CA SER A 671 5.58 17.16 17.20
C SER A 671 4.65 17.26 18.41
N GLU A 672 3.43 17.74 18.18
CA GLU A 672 2.34 17.69 19.16
C GLU A 672 1.04 17.37 18.42
N SER A 673 0.63 16.12 18.50
CA SER A 673 -0.49 15.60 17.74
C SER A 673 -1.71 15.45 18.64
N ALA A 674 -2.85 15.99 18.22
CA ALA A 674 -4.11 15.83 18.95
C ALA A 674 -4.62 14.39 18.83
N VAL A 675 -4.93 13.78 19.97
CA VAL A 675 -5.40 12.39 20.08
C VAL A 675 -6.58 12.33 21.05
N ASN A 676 -7.37 11.26 20.96
CA ASN A 676 -8.49 11.05 21.87
C ASN A 676 -8.44 9.62 22.42
N PRO A 677 -8.11 9.44 23.72
CA PRO A 677 -8.05 8.12 24.35
C PRO A 677 -9.40 7.42 24.46
N ASN A 678 -10.51 8.12 24.23
CA ASN A 678 -11.87 7.59 24.40
C ASN A 678 -12.07 6.90 25.78
N GLY A 679 -11.43 7.46 26.81
CA GLY A 679 -11.44 6.93 28.18
C GLY A 679 -10.35 5.89 28.51
N SER A 680 -9.52 5.46 27.54
CA SER A 680 -8.40 4.54 27.76
C SER A 680 -7.07 5.29 27.93
N PHE A 681 -6.70 5.55 29.18
CA PHE A 681 -5.45 6.21 29.56
C PHE A 681 -4.87 5.59 30.83
N ASP A 682 -3.57 5.78 31.04
CA ASP A 682 -2.89 5.20 32.19
C ASP A 682 -3.29 5.89 33.50
N SER A 683 -3.67 5.10 34.50
CA SER A 683 -4.02 5.54 35.86
C SER A 683 -2.87 6.20 36.62
N ASP A 684 -1.62 5.90 36.26
CA ASP A 684 -0.42 6.31 37.00
C ASP A 684 0.17 7.63 36.47
N LEU A 685 -0.54 8.30 35.55
CA LEU A 685 -0.13 9.60 35.06
C LEU A 685 -0.20 10.67 36.17
N PRO A 686 0.76 11.61 36.22
CA PRO A 686 0.70 12.72 37.16
C PRO A 686 -0.60 13.53 37.00
N PRO A 687 -1.23 13.99 38.11
CA PRO A 687 -2.40 14.86 38.03
C PRO A 687 -2.15 16.09 37.15
N GLY A 688 -3.12 16.40 36.29
CA GLY A 688 -3.00 17.53 35.35
C GLY A 688 -2.29 17.20 34.03
N THR A 689 -1.87 15.95 33.81
CA THR A 689 -1.36 15.49 32.51
C THR A 689 -2.40 15.68 31.41
N ASN A 690 -1.99 16.26 30.28
CA ASN A 690 -2.83 16.31 29.08
C ASN A 690 -2.78 14.95 28.37
N ILE A 691 -3.86 14.19 28.48
CA ILE A 691 -3.99 12.85 27.85
C ILE A 691 -4.39 12.89 26.37
N ASN A 692 -4.70 14.08 25.84
CA ASN A 692 -5.17 14.29 24.47
C ASN A 692 -4.06 14.72 23.52
N ILE A 693 -2.80 14.46 23.88
CA ILE A 693 -1.64 14.74 23.02
C ILE A 693 -0.72 13.53 22.88
N SER A 694 -0.03 13.48 21.75
CA SER A 694 1.12 12.61 21.48
C SER A 694 2.29 13.47 21.02
N ASN A 695 3.51 13.12 21.44
CA ASN A 695 4.72 13.84 21.06
C ASN A 695 5.78 12.89 20.49
N ALA A 696 6.37 13.26 19.35
CA ALA A 696 7.72 12.84 19.03
C ALA A 696 8.72 13.75 19.72
N ALA A 697 9.84 13.19 20.16
CA ALA A 697 10.87 13.94 20.84
C ALA A 697 12.26 13.35 20.59
N ARG A 698 13.28 14.16 20.87
CA ARG A 698 14.68 13.73 20.90
C ARG A 698 15.43 14.37 22.05
N TYR A 699 16.51 13.73 22.50
CA TYR A 699 17.48 14.34 23.40
C TYR A 699 18.88 13.78 23.16
N THR A 700 19.88 14.40 23.78
CA THR A 700 21.27 13.90 23.78
C THR A 700 21.65 13.56 25.21
N ALA A 701 22.01 12.31 25.47
CA ALA A 701 22.47 11.82 26.76
C ALA A 701 23.85 12.43 27.11
N ALA A 702 24.23 12.35 28.39
CA ALA A 702 25.52 12.85 28.86
C ALA A 702 26.73 12.18 28.18
N SER A 703 26.56 10.94 27.69
CA SER A 703 27.55 10.20 26.91
C SER A 703 27.74 10.72 25.49
N GLY A 704 26.90 11.64 25.02
CA GLY A 704 26.79 12.06 23.61
C GLY A 704 25.88 11.19 22.76
N ALA A 705 25.37 10.06 23.29
CA ALA A 705 24.37 9.25 22.60
C ALA A 705 23.10 10.06 22.35
N LYS A 706 22.56 9.94 21.15
CA LYS A 706 21.31 10.57 20.74
C LYS A 706 20.17 9.59 20.89
N VAL A 707 19.04 10.08 21.36
CA VAL A 707 17.81 9.29 21.53
C VAL A 707 16.67 9.99 20.81
N PHE A 708 15.94 9.24 20.00
CA PHE A 708 14.77 9.70 19.26
C PHE A 708 13.58 8.78 19.52
N ALA A 709 12.39 9.35 19.65
CA ALA A 709 11.14 8.63 19.75
C ALA A 709 10.05 9.28 18.89
N THR A 710 9.28 8.46 18.17
CA THR A 710 8.09 8.92 17.41
C THR A 710 6.88 9.14 18.30
N GLY A 711 6.83 8.46 19.44
CA GLY A 711 5.69 8.49 20.37
C GLY A 711 4.41 7.89 19.79
N SER A 712 4.54 7.00 18.80
CA SER A 712 3.42 6.35 18.12
C SER A 712 3.79 4.94 17.66
N VAL A 713 2.87 3.99 17.87
CA VAL A 713 2.95 2.65 17.26
C VAL A 713 2.84 2.74 15.73
N HIS A 714 1.94 3.58 15.20
CA HIS A 714 1.55 3.61 13.78
C HIS A 714 2.56 4.25 12.81
N TRP A 715 3.68 4.78 13.30
CA TRP A 715 4.60 5.55 12.45
C TRP A 715 5.07 4.79 11.21
N MET A 716 5.31 3.48 11.33
CA MET A 716 5.84 2.65 10.24
C MET A 716 4.94 2.61 9.00
N PHE A 717 3.64 2.90 9.15
CA PHE A 717 2.72 2.97 8.02
C PHE A 717 3.05 4.11 7.04
N GLY A 718 3.79 5.12 7.51
CA GLY A 718 4.34 6.18 6.67
C GLY A 718 5.52 5.74 5.79
N LEU A 719 6.11 4.58 6.07
CA LEU A 719 7.36 4.11 5.47
C LEU A 719 7.15 3.01 4.42
N ASP A 720 6.19 2.12 4.66
CA ASP A 720 5.87 1.02 3.75
C ASP A 720 4.43 0.56 3.99
N THR A 721 3.65 0.36 2.94
CA THR A 721 2.23 -0.04 3.05
C THR A 721 2.03 -1.56 2.93
N ASP A 722 3.00 -2.33 2.40
CA ASP A 722 2.87 -3.77 2.12
C ASP A 722 1.56 -4.19 1.40
N GLY A 723 1.07 -3.31 0.52
CA GLY A 723 -0.18 -3.50 -0.20
C GLY A 723 -1.45 -3.30 0.65
N ALA A 724 -1.35 -2.70 1.83
CA ALA A 724 -2.52 -2.32 2.62
C ALA A 724 -3.41 -1.34 1.84
N ARG A 725 -4.74 -1.47 2.01
CA ARG A 725 -5.73 -0.71 1.23
C ARG A 725 -5.63 0.81 1.44
N VAL A 726 -5.38 1.24 2.67
CA VAL A 726 -5.12 2.65 2.96
C VAL A 726 -3.62 2.88 2.86
N ASN A 727 -3.18 3.44 1.73
CA ASN A 727 -1.80 3.85 1.58
C ASN A 727 -1.54 5.10 2.43
N ARG A 728 -0.67 4.94 3.43
CA ARG A 728 -0.19 6.04 4.30
C ARG A 728 1.26 6.40 4.03
N GLU A 729 1.90 5.77 3.04
CA GLU A 729 3.27 6.10 2.69
C GLU A 729 3.37 7.58 2.32
N ASP A 730 4.30 8.27 2.96
CA ASP A 730 4.57 9.68 2.73
C ASP A 730 6.07 9.86 2.59
N ILE A 731 6.51 10.41 1.45
CA ILE A 731 7.93 10.65 1.18
C ILE A 731 8.56 11.56 2.24
N ARG A 732 7.78 12.45 2.86
CA ARG A 732 8.23 13.33 3.94
C ARG A 732 8.47 12.54 5.23
N ALA A 733 7.63 11.54 5.53
CA ALA A 733 7.85 10.62 6.66
C ALA A 733 9.11 9.77 6.45
N LYS A 734 9.31 9.25 5.22
CA LYS A 734 10.54 8.54 4.83
C LYS A 734 11.78 9.43 4.95
N GLN A 735 11.70 10.68 4.53
CA GLN A 735 12.79 11.66 4.65
C GLN A 735 13.12 11.97 6.12
N ILE A 736 12.11 12.12 7.00
CA ILE A 736 12.34 12.27 8.45
C ILE A 736 13.09 11.05 9.00
N ALA A 737 12.63 9.84 8.67
CA ALA A 737 13.29 8.61 9.14
C ALA A 737 14.74 8.50 8.65
N VAL A 738 15.03 8.91 7.41
CA VAL A 738 16.40 8.97 6.87
C VAL A 738 17.24 10.02 7.59
N ASN A 739 16.69 11.21 7.85
CA ASN A 739 17.39 12.26 8.60
C ASN A 739 17.76 11.80 10.01
N VAL A 740 16.81 11.17 10.71
CA VAL A 740 17.02 10.57 12.03
C VAL A 740 18.14 9.54 11.95
N LEU A 741 17.98 8.49 11.13
CA LEU A 741 18.96 7.39 11.08
C LEU A 741 20.36 7.86 10.65
N ALA A 742 20.46 8.80 9.71
CA ALA A 742 21.73 9.39 9.30
C ALA A 742 22.41 10.15 10.43
N ASP A 743 21.66 10.94 11.21
CA ASP A 743 22.16 11.66 12.37
C ASP A 743 22.59 10.73 13.52
N LEU A 744 21.95 9.57 13.63
CA LEU A 744 22.32 8.49 14.55
C LEU A 744 23.46 7.59 14.01
N GLY A 745 23.92 7.81 12.77
CA GLY A 745 25.12 7.18 12.21
C GLY A 745 24.90 6.04 11.21
N ALA A 746 23.68 5.82 10.73
CA ALA A 746 23.33 4.82 9.72
C ALA A 746 22.86 5.48 8.42
N LYS A 747 23.43 5.11 7.28
CA LYS A 747 23.04 5.66 5.97
C LYS A 747 22.59 4.55 5.01
N PRO A 748 21.55 4.79 4.20
CA PRO A 748 21.06 3.79 3.25
C PRO A 748 22.00 3.66 2.05
N GLN A 749 22.20 2.44 1.54
CA GLN A 749 22.93 2.19 0.28
C GLN A 749 22.03 2.30 -0.95
N SER A 750 20.71 2.20 -0.74
CA SER A 750 19.67 2.23 -1.77
C SER A 750 18.49 3.16 -1.39
N PRO A 751 18.69 4.45 -1.01
CA PRO A 751 17.58 5.33 -0.63
C PRO A 751 16.46 5.47 -1.69
N ASP A 752 15.23 5.76 -1.31
CA ASP A 752 14.15 5.99 -2.26
C ASP A 752 14.47 7.17 -3.20
N VAL A 753 13.87 7.15 -4.39
CA VAL A 753 13.97 8.27 -5.33
C VAL A 753 13.43 9.53 -4.65
N ASN A 754 14.15 10.65 -4.80
CA ASN A 754 13.87 11.95 -4.16
C ASN A 754 14.13 12.02 -2.65
N ILE A 755 14.67 10.97 -2.01
CA ILE A 755 15.27 11.08 -0.68
C ILE A 755 16.66 11.69 -0.79
N ILE A 756 16.92 12.71 0.01
CA ILE A 756 18.24 13.32 0.18
C ILE A 756 18.87 12.72 1.43
N VAL A 757 19.98 11.99 1.29
CA VAL A 757 20.74 11.47 2.43
C VAL A 757 21.68 12.58 2.94
N PRO A 758 21.55 13.02 4.20
CA PRO A 758 22.38 14.09 4.78
C PRO A 758 23.86 13.75 4.90
#